data_AF-A0A812I6M3-F1
#
_entry.id   AF-A0A812I6M3-F1
#
_cell.length_a   1.000
_cell.length_b   1.000
_cell.length_c   1.000
_cell.angle_alpha   90.00
_cell.angle_beta   90.00
_cell.angle_gamma   90.00
#
_symmetry.space_group_name_H-M   'P 1'
#
loop_
_entity.id
_entity.type
_entity.pdbx_description
1 polymer ?
#
loop_
_entity_poly.entity_id
_entity_poly.type
_entity_poly.pdbx_seq_one_letter_code
_entity_poly.pdbx_strand_id
1 'polypeptide(L)'
;MSGPAAASLTRARQKRRPEDDAPVVPAKKAKESPDGAAAQDPGASAAASIPQPDLPPALGEEARMTNAADVFQKKQIFQWVLQELPPALARLNLCAPDTNLKTLPPLDISADKDMKNQKVTTFKEAWNPTHAEMSLRANGMYEAGAALYWADTTGGRTGNVMETYVMEPSWHEVQSFMNVHVPEKSVMKNGRLLFAQTLACYGDLSQLVPAAGFPSNVFMLSGKIFVYAWYLAMCEALIAKNNSRITRLHEMALTVTFRAHLEADMNSMLRWSLHASELLRKAEQQDSFLMFARKICQLVGSEDEADNSLAALQADNICFNGQKINKASLNACKLLCDNLNEKGEECLRNIDRMFGRDVWNGAYFKMMRLCQLTKTAQQLWARDTVPDMVTFLLETCYVLLKRGDAKPTFFTNSCVDTRGSDRPGWIATTLTKMHLLGQMLDFLKAANQVCEGSVAELVKDVAAMEKMRSPLSWDATMPAVPEEEDDDGELEDSQATTLAQESLLVEGHDPLGQLQADLSKAGKLFVALADDLWKGSYETELKALCSTKDVCQGAMDDAEGKCKKLGKALKDAISVGAPDERCRFRVVSCRQKEFLVLGLEASHGTFSPAVATMQLSTGSGADTSASKMPRVSEALHLLSASGLDSKVGCAPMSLRQLVKTLSNESADLDVGKAERDKLWREAQQARKKKAQLALLKSASNKDSWQSLYSKTAAKTFDSDGLLNENHRLFVVCLDAWLEEKDAHTTKRPVDASLLEGVFGFLKQQVMEHDLLLILDGCEAANRDIIQKEMGGRVPGGGGLYSFTVLHEESKPAGKRSRKVFCGSMSVETAYLRINVPRVRLAVSDRTDPYVPPGAAKTTHNMNLVGVPGVSARQLPRILLTDKQKIFPDAEMPKDWKASSVPLFWNETKGTKFWETVIEMLNVGQIVDCTPGSGCLAKLCLSYDDVSYLAILEVSIT
;
A
#
# COMPACT_ATOMS: atom_id res chain seq x y z
N MET A 1 -43.66 62.68 -1.80
CA MET A 1 -45.09 62.85 -2.17
C MET A 1 -45.42 61.87 -3.29
N SER A 2 -46.69 61.45 -3.42
CA SER A 2 -47.32 60.78 -4.58
C SER A 2 -46.53 59.68 -5.35
N GLY A 3 -47.03 58.44 -5.28
CA GLY A 3 -46.84 57.42 -6.34
C GLY A 3 -47.83 57.63 -7.50
N PRO A 4 -48.40 56.59 -8.17
CA PRO A 4 -48.54 55.20 -7.70
C PRO A 4 -48.40 54.06 -8.75
N ALA A 5 -48.51 52.82 -8.26
CA ALA A 5 -49.16 51.63 -8.89
C ALA A 5 -48.58 51.00 -10.19
N ALA A 6 -49.02 49.79 -10.62
CA ALA A 6 -49.29 48.49 -9.94
C ALA A 6 -49.76 47.44 -11.00
N ALA A 7 -49.80 46.15 -10.60
CA ALA A 7 -50.45 45.02 -11.29
C ALA A 7 -49.84 44.52 -12.63
N SER A 8 -50.24 43.35 -13.17
CA SER A 8 -49.99 41.96 -12.69
C SER A 8 -50.63 40.90 -13.62
N LEU A 9 -50.20 39.63 -13.47
CA LEU A 9 -50.96 38.36 -13.72
C LEU A 9 -51.14 37.74 -15.13
N THR A 10 -50.60 36.51 -15.22
CA THR A 10 -51.15 35.26 -15.84
C THR A 10 -51.19 34.96 -17.35
N ARG A 11 -50.69 33.74 -17.66
CA ARG A 11 -51.13 32.74 -18.69
C ARG A 11 -51.01 33.18 -20.18
N ALA A 12 -50.85 32.28 -21.16
CA ALA A 12 -51.26 30.88 -21.24
C ALA A 12 -50.31 29.96 -22.07
N ARG A 13 -50.72 28.70 -22.27
CA ARG A 13 -50.00 27.61 -22.98
C ARG A 13 -50.90 27.09 -24.10
N GLN A 14 -50.46 27.09 -25.37
CA GLN A 14 -51.28 26.52 -26.46
C GLN A 14 -50.48 25.91 -27.62
N LYS A 15 -51.02 24.84 -28.22
CA LYS A 15 -50.47 24.12 -29.40
C LYS A 15 -50.76 24.88 -30.70
N ARG A 16 -49.89 24.75 -31.72
CA ARG A 16 -50.28 24.71 -33.15
C ARG A 16 -49.35 23.82 -34.00
N ARG A 17 -49.97 23.17 -34.99
CA ARG A 17 -49.52 22.39 -36.18
C ARG A 17 -50.82 22.10 -36.98
N PRO A 18 -50.80 21.62 -38.25
CA PRO A 18 -49.68 21.19 -39.09
C PRO A 18 -49.68 21.95 -40.44
N GLU A 19 -49.26 21.26 -41.53
CA GLU A 19 -49.42 21.59 -42.96
C GLU A 19 -48.49 22.66 -43.56
N ASP A 20 -47.77 22.43 -44.67
CA ASP A 20 -46.96 21.25 -45.13
C ASP A 20 -45.91 21.78 -46.18
N ASP A 21 -45.38 21.19 -47.27
CA ASP A 21 -45.63 20.00 -48.13
C ASP A 21 -44.34 19.66 -48.95
N ALA A 22 -44.36 18.54 -49.69
CA ALA A 22 -43.55 18.17 -50.86
C ALA A 22 -42.06 17.76 -50.68
N PRO A 23 -41.50 16.90 -51.56
CA PRO A 23 -42.14 15.76 -52.25
C PRO A 23 -41.31 14.45 -52.18
N VAL A 24 -41.97 13.30 -52.39
CA VAL A 24 -41.33 11.97 -52.43
C VAL A 24 -41.15 11.47 -53.88
N VAL A 25 -40.00 10.88 -54.19
CA VAL A 25 -39.69 10.23 -55.48
C VAL A 25 -39.64 8.69 -55.28
N PRO A 26 -40.26 7.87 -56.16
CA PRO A 26 -40.53 6.46 -55.85
C PRO A 26 -39.35 5.51 -56.13
N ALA A 27 -39.19 4.52 -55.26
CA ALA A 27 -38.26 3.41 -55.47
C ALA A 27 -38.74 2.44 -56.58
N LYS A 28 -37.83 2.07 -57.49
CA LYS A 28 -38.07 1.02 -58.51
C LYS A 28 -37.37 -0.28 -58.12
N LYS A 29 -38.07 -1.41 -58.30
CA LYS A 29 -37.47 -2.76 -58.26
C LYS A 29 -36.65 -3.04 -59.52
N ALA A 30 -35.43 -3.54 -59.34
CA ALA A 30 -34.75 -4.49 -60.22
C ALA A 30 -34.23 -5.60 -59.27
N LYS A 31 -34.64 -6.86 -59.36
CA LYS A 31 -34.59 -7.84 -60.46
C LYS A 31 -33.17 -8.35 -60.68
N GLU A 32 -32.93 -9.56 -60.17
CA GLU A 32 -31.69 -10.32 -60.30
C GLU A 32 -31.44 -10.78 -61.74
N SER A 33 -30.17 -10.97 -62.09
CA SER A 33 -29.68 -11.82 -63.19
C SER A 33 -28.20 -12.15 -62.90
N PRO A 34 -27.70 -13.35 -63.24
CA PRO A 34 -26.36 -13.81 -62.87
C PRO A 34 -25.28 -13.48 -63.92
N ASP A 35 -24.07 -13.97 -63.64
CA ASP A 35 -22.92 -14.13 -64.52
C ASP A 35 -22.17 -12.86 -64.98
N GLY A 36 -20.96 -12.69 -64.42
CA GLY A 36 -19.93 -11.75 -64.85
C GLY A 36 -18.57 -12.26 -64.37
N ALA A 37 -17.75 -12.78 -65.28
CA ALA A 37 -16.52 -13.51 -64.92
C ALA A 37 -15.44 -12.61 -64.31
N ALA A 38 -14.69 -13.14 -63.36
CA ALA A 38 -13.61 -12.42 -62.68
C ALA A 38 -12.38 -12.24 -63.59
N ALA A 39 -11.96 -10.99 -63.78
CA ALA A 39 -10.57 -10.70 -64.10
C ALA A 39 -9.77 -10.69 -62.79
N GLN A 40 -8.85 -11.63 -62.62
CA GLN A 40 -7.92 -11.62 -61.48
C GLN A 40 -6.84 -10.57 -61.72
N ASP A 41 -6.65 -9.67 -60.76
CA ASP A 41 -5.54 -8.70 -60.75
C ASP A 41 -4.42 -9.22 -59.82
N PRO A 42 -3.30 -9.76 -60.37
CA PRO A 42 -2.29 -10.48 -59.61
C PRO A 42 -1.27 -9.53 -58.96
N GLY A 43 -1.76 -8.54 -58.20
CA GLY A 43 -0.92 -7.50 -57.58
C GLY A 43 -1.14 -7.26 -56.08
N ALA A 44 -2.31 -7.60 -55.54
CA ALA A 44 -2.61 -7.37 -54.13
C ALA A 44 -2.04 -8.48 -53.23
N SER A 45 -0.86 -8.24 -52.64
CA SER A 45 -0.38 -9.04 -51.51
C SER A 45 -1.34 -8.85 -50.33
N ALA A 46 -2.16 -9.85 -50.05
CA ALA A 46 -3.07 -9.83 -48.91
C ALA A 46 -2.25 -9.88 -47.62
N ALA A 47 -2.08 -8.72 -46.97
CA ALA A 47 -1.43 -8.62 -45.68
C ALA A 47 -2.16 -9.54 -44.68
N ALA A 48 -1.45 -10.53 -44.16
CA ALA A 48 -2.03 -11.53 -43.27
C ALA A 48 -2.65 -10.84 -42.05
N SER A 49 -3.95 -11.07 -41.82
CA SER A 49 -4.66 -10.49 -40.69
C SER A 49 -4.06 -10.97 -39.37
N ILE A 50 -3.64 -10.04 -38.52
CA ILE A 50 -3.13 -10.37 -37.18
C ILE A 50 -4.27 -11.08 -36.42
N PRO A 51 -4.06 -12.29 -35.87
CA PRO A 51 -5.10 -12.99 -35.14
C PRO A 51 -5.55 -12.17 -33.93
N GLN A 52 -6.85 -12.22 -33.63
CA GLN A 52 -7.40 -11.58 -32.44
C GLN A 52 -6.61 -12.06 -31.21
N PRO A 53 -6.07 -11.15 -30.38
CA PRO A 53 -5.36 -11.53 -29.18
C PRO A 53 -6.33 -12.13 -28.16
N ASP A 54 -5.88 -13.16 -27.47
CA ASP A 54 -6.48 -13.56 -26.21
C ASP A 54 -6.28 -12.41 -25.20
N LEU A 55 -7.37 -12.01 -24.54
CA LEU A 55 -7.29 -11.04 -23.45
C LEU A 55 -6.59 -11.69 -22.24
N PRO A 56 -5.83 -10.94 -21.42
CA PRO A 56 -5.37 -11.45 -20.14
C PRO A 56 -6.59 -11.86 -19.28
N PRO A 57 -6.51 -12.97 -18.53
CA PRO A 57 -7.61 -13.47 -17.70
C PRO A 57 -8.03 -12.46 -16.62
N ALA A 58 -9.19 -12.66 -16.01
CA ALA A 58 -9.74 -11.70 -15.05
C ALA A 58 -8.81 -11.54 -13.82
N LEU A 59 -8.95 -10.41 -13.13
CA LEU A 59 -8.16 -10.06 -11.95
C LEU A 59 -8.35 -11.10 -10.82
N GLY A 60 -7.50 -12.12 -10.82
CA GLY A 60 -7.49 -13.22 -9.85
C GLY A 60 -7.04 -14.56 -10.44
N GLU A 61 -7.35 -14.85 -11.71
CA GLU A 61 -7.31 -16.24 -12.20
C GLU A 61 -5.92 -16.78 -12.54
N GLU A 62 -5.00 -16.01 -13.15
CA GLU A 62 -3.63 -16.52 -13.34
C GLU A 62 -2.51 -15.45 -13.41
N ALA A 63 -1.85 -15.20 -12.27
CA ALA A 63 -0.69 -14.31 -12.15
C ALA A 63 0.64 -14.97 -12.61
N ARG A 64 0.64 -15.69 -13.74
CA ARG A 64 1.72 -16.63 -14.11
C ARG A 64 2.40 -16.38 -15.47
N MET A 65 2.05 -15.33 -16.20
CA MET A 65 2.79 -14.99 -17.43
C MET A 65 4.22 -14.51 -17.12
N THR A 66 5.19 -14.99 -17.92
CA THR A 66 6.60 -14.59 -17.80
C THR A 66 6.84 -13.22 -18.45
N ASN A 67 7.95 -12.55 -18.08
CA ASN A 67 8.33 -11.25 -18.62
C ASN A 67 8.26 -11.15 -20.16
N ALA A 68 8.65 -12.20 -20.87
CA ALA A 68 8.60 -12.26 -22.33
C ALA A 68 7.17 -12.42 -22.88
N ALA A 69 6.34 -13.26 -22.26
CA ALA A 69 4.94 -13.45 -22.64
C ALA A 69 4.12 -12.17 -22.42
N ASP A 70 4.29 -11.52 -21.27
CA ASP A 70 3.69 -10.23 -20.91
C ASP A 70 3.94 -9.17 -21.99
N VAL A 71 5.20 -9.00 -22.40
CA VAL A 71 5.60 -8.00 -23.41
C VAL A 71 5.14 -8.40 -24.80
N PHE A 72 5.11 -9.69 -25.14
CA PHE A 72 4.60 -10.19 -26.42
C PHE A 72 3.10 -9.92 -26.56
N GLN A 73 2.28 -10.31 -25.57
CA GLN A 73 0.82 -10.11 -25.60
C GLN A 73 0.45 -8.62 -25.64
N LYS A 74 1.17 -7.76 -24.90
CA LYS A 74 0.99 -6.29 -24.97
C LYS A 74 1.32 -5.73 -26.36
N LYS A 75 2.37 -6.24 -27.02
CA LYS A 75 2.72 -5.88 -28.40
C LYS A 75 1.67 -6.40 -29.41
N GLN A 76 1.13 -7.61 -29.22
CA GLN A 76 0.05 -8.16 -30.06
C GLN A 76 -1.25 -7.35 -29.93
N ILE A 77 -1.70 -7.03 -28.71
CA ILE A 77 -2.89 -6.20 -28.46
C ILE A 77 -2.73 -4.80 -29.09
N PHE A 78 -1.57 -4.17 -28.93
CA PHE A 78 -1.27 -2.87 -29.55
C PHE A 78 -1.36 -2.94 -31.10
N GLN A 79 -0.74 -3.96 -31.71
CA GLN A 79 -0.77 -4.14 -33.17
C GLN A 79 -2.19 -4.44 -33.69
N TRP A 80 -2.93 -5.33 -33.02
CA TRP A 80 -4.29 -5.70 -33.41
C TRP A 80 -5.27 -4.53 -33.29
N VAL A 81 -5.20 -3.74 -32.21
CA VAL A 81 -6.03 -2.53 -32.07
C VAL A 81 -5.71 -1.51 -33.17
N LEU A 82 -4.44 -1.33 -33.54
CA LEU A 82 -4.08 -0.44 -34.65
C LEU A 82 -4.55 -0.94 -36.03
N GLN A 83 -4.77 -2.26 -36.19
CA GLN A 83 -5.36 -2.85 -37.40
C GLN A 83 -6.89 -2.73 -37.44
N GLU A 84 -7.59 -3.06 -36.35
CA GLU A 84 -9.06 -3.15 -36.33
C GLU A 84 -9.77 -1.83 -36.01
N LEU A 85 -9.08 -0.86 -35.41
CA LEU A 85 -9.70 0.43 -35.07
C LEU A 85 -10.03 1.31 -36.30
N PRO A 86 -9.18 1.49 -37.34
CA PRO A 86 -9.54 2.26 -38.53
C PRO A 86 -10.84 1.80 -39.23
N PRO A 87 -11.06 0.50 -39.54
CA PRO A 87 -12.33 0.07 -40.13
C PRO A 87 -13.50 0.15 -39.13
N ALA A 88 -13.26 0.10 -37.81
CA ALA A 88 -14.30 0.35 -36.80
C ALA A 88 -14.74 1.83 -36.78
N LEU A 89 -13.79 2.77 -36.78
CA LEU A 89 -14.06 4.20 -36.83
C LEU A 89 -14.73 4.63 -38.15
N ALA A 90 -14.37 3.98 -39.27
CA ALA A 90 -15.03 4.21 -40.55
C ALA A 90 -16.50 3.77 -40.55
N ARG A 91 -16.84 2.64 -39.92
CA ARG A 91 -18.25 2.23 -39.69
C ARG A 91 -19.04 3.22 -38.83
N LEU A 92 -18.34 4.08 -38.08
CA LEU A 92 -18.92 5.15 -37.24
C LEU A 92 -18.87 6.53 -37.90
N ASN A 93 -18.35 6.64 -39.13
CA ASN A 93 -18.12 7.89 -39.87
C ASN A 93 -17.14 8.86 -39.16
N LEU A 94 -16.20 8.34 -38.37
CA LEU A 94 -15.20 9.12 -37.64
C LEU A 94 -13.89 9.31 -38.42
N CYS A 95 -13.54 8.38 -39.32
CA CYS A 95 -12.40 8.50 -40.24
C CYS A 95 -12.62 7.67 -41.52
N ALA A 96 -11.68 7.73 -42.47
CA ALA A 96 -11.64 6.80 -43.62
C ALA A 96 -11.14 5.41 -43.19
N PRO A 97 -11.53 4.29 -43.85
CA PRO A 97 -11.18 2.94 -43.42
C PRO A 97 -9.68 2.63 -43.48
N ASP A 98 -8.94 3.36 -44.33
CA ASP A 98 -7.50 3.31 -44.55
C ASP A 98 -6.73 4.38 -43.75
N THR A 99 -7.38 5.08 -42.80
CA THR A 99 -6.74 6.15 -42.02
C THR A 99 -5.61 5.62 -41.16
N ASN A 100 -4.39 6.06 -41.44
CA ASN A 100 -3.26 5.89 -40.53
C ASN A 100 -3.51 6.70 -39.24
N LEU A 101 -3.79 6.01 -38.14
CA LEU A 101 -4.06 6.65 -36.84
C LEU A 101 -2.90 7.52 -36.34
N LYS A 102 -1.67 7.23 -36.76
CA LYS A 102 -0.48 8.04 -36.41
C LYS A 102 -0.44 9.40 -37.10
N THR A 103 -1.21 9.62 -38.16
CA THR A 103 -1.31 10.93 -38.84
C THR A 103 -2.54 11.74 -38.41
N LEU A 104 -3.32 11.27 -37.43
CA LEU A 104 -4.46 12.02 -36.91
C LEU A 104 -4.02 13.28 -36.14
N PRO A 105 -4.73 14.41 -36.29
CA PRO A 105 -4.55 15.59 -35.45
C PRO A 105 -5.07 15.33 -34.02
N PRO A 106 -4.62 16.11 -33.03
CA PRO A 106 -5.26 16.17 -31.72
C PRO A 106 -6.60 16.91 -31.80
N LEU A 107 -7.46 16.72 -30.80
CA LEU A 107 -8.78 17.34 -30.76
C LEU A 107 -8.68 18.84 -30.40
N ASP A 108 -9.03 19.73 -31.33
CA ASP A 108 -9.13 21.17 -31.04
C ASP A 108 -10.40 21.49 -30.24
N ILE A 109 -10.27 21.46 -28.92
CA ILE A 109 -11.31 21.83 -27.96
C ILE A 109 -11.58 23.35 -27.97
N SER A 110 -10.67 24.19 -28.48
CA SER A 110 -10.79 25.66 -28.47
C SER A 110 -11.74 26.21 -29.55
N ALA A 111 -11.92 25.45 -30.64
CA ALA A 111 -12.88 25.74 -31.70
C ALA A 111 -14.35 25.59 -31.26
N ASP A 112 -14.62 24.80 -30.21
CA ASP A 112 -15.96 24.49 -29.75
C ASP A 112 -16.68 25.74 -29.18
N LYS A 113 -17.71 26.19 -29.89
CA LYS A 113 -18.44 27.43 -29.57
C LYS A 113 -19.21 27.33 -28.26
N ASP A 114 -19.67 26.14 -27.88
CA ASP A 114 -20.47 25.96 -26.67
C ASP A 114 -19.58 25.93 -25.42
N MET A 115 -18.32 25.49 -25.56
CA MET A 115 -17.35 25.52 -24.46
C MET A 115 -16.86 26.93 -24.11
N LYS A 116 -17.01 27.94 -25.00
CA LYS A 116 -16.60 29.34 -24.72
C LYS A 116 -17.33 29.99 -23.54
N ASN A 117 -18.48 29.46 -23.15
CA ASN A 117 -19.23 29.91 -21.96
C ASN A 117 -18.81 29.18 -20.66
N GLN A 118 -18.02 28.11 -20.74
CA GLN A 118 -17.50 27.38 -19.59
C GLN A 118 -16.03 27.77 -19.35
N LYS A 119 -15.71 28.33 -18.18
CA LYS A 119 -14.32 28.61 -17.77
C LYS A 119 -13.57 27.32 -17.42
N VAL A 120 -13.22 26.51 -18.41
CA VAL A 120 -12.38 25.32 -18.22
C VAL A 120 -10.92 25.74 -18.31
N THR A 121 -10.34 26.11 -17.16
CA THR A 121 -9.00 26.73 -17.05
C THR A 121 -7.83 25.75 -17.16
N THR A 122 -8.07 24.51 -17.61
CA THR A 122 -7.12 23.39 -17.57
C THR A 122 -6.69 22.88 -18.93
N PHE A 123 -7.34 23.29 -20.03
CA PHE A 123 -6.95 22.83 -21.37
C PHE A 123 -5.66 23.49 -21.88
N LYS A 124 -4.86 22.69 -22.58
CA LYS A 124 -3.69 23.12 -23.36
C LYS A 124 -4.11 23.43 -24.79
N GLU A 125 -3.25 24.12 -25.55
CA GLU A 125 -3.45 24.24 -26.99
C GLU A 125 -3.31 22.87 -27.68
N ALA A 126 -3.98 22.69 -28.82
CA ALA A 126 -3.73 21.57 -29.72
C ALA A 126 -2.31 21.70 -30.31
N TRP A 127 -1.60 20.57 -30.47
CA TRP A 127 -0.20 20.55 -30.93
C TRP A 127 -0.01 21.32 -32.24
N ASN A 128 0.69 22.44 -32.15
CA ASN A 128 0.98 23.32 -33.27
C ASN A 128 2.46 23.15 -33.64
N PRO A 129 2.81 22.61 -34.84
CA PRO A 129 4.20 22.37 -35.23
C PRO A 129 5.11 23.61 -35.14
N THR A 130 4.59 24.81 -35.44
CA THR A 130 5.34 26.06 -35.36
C THR A 130 5.60 26.47 -33.90
N HIS A 131 4.60 26.34 -33.01
CA HIS A 131 4.79 26.61 -31.59
C HIS A 131 5.72 25.57 -30.94
N ALA A 132 5.59 24.30 -31.33
CA ALA A 132 6.47 23.23 -30.93
C ALA A 132 7.92 23.52 -31.32
N GLU A 133 8.19 23.88 -32.59
CA GLU A 133 9.55 24.21 -33.03
C GLU A 133 10.13 25.39 -32.25
N MET A 134 9.38 26.49 -32.11
CA MET A 134 9.85 27.64 -31.34
C MET A 134 10.15 27.29 -29.88
N SER A 135 9.27 26.56 -29.20
CA SER A 135 9.43 26.23 -27.78
C SER A 135 10.51 25.18 -27.54
N LEU A 136 10.63 24.17 -28.40
CA LEU A 136 11.69 23.16 -28.33
C LEU A 136 13.07 23.80 -28.62
N ARG A 137 13.19 24.69 -29.61
CA ARG A 137 14.44 25.41 -29.91
C ARG A 137 14.83 26.43 -28.83
N ALA A 138 13.86 27.11 -28.21
CA ALA A 138 14.14 28.13 -27.20
C ALA A 138 14.38 27.56 -25.80
N ASN A 139 13.58 26.56 -25.40
CA ASN A 139 13.47 26.10 -24.00
C ASN A 139 13.72 24.59 -23.83
N GLY A 140 13.96 23.83 -24.92
CA GLY A 140 14.13 22.37 -24.88
C GLY A 140 12.85 21.58 -24.53
N MET A 141 11.68 22.23 -24.44
CA MET A 141 10.43 21.60 -24.01
C MET A 141 9.20 22.25 -24.66
N TYR A 142 8.17 21.45 -24.95
CA TYR A 142 6.84 21.90 -25.38
C TYR A 142 5.75 21.02 -24.75
N GLU A 143 4.60 21.60 -24.38
CA GLU A 143 3.49 20.91 -23.73
C GLU A 143 2.14 21.28 -24.36
N ALA A 144 1.50 20.32 -25.02
CA ALA A 144 0.29 20.52 -25.80
C ALA A 144 -0.61 19.26 -25.87
N GLY A 145 -1.86 19.45 -26.29
CA GLY A 145 -2.79 18.37 -26.62
C GLY A 145 -2.35 17.62 -27.88
N ALA A 146 -2.30 16.29 -27.79
CA ALA A 146 -1.65 15.35 -28.70
C ALA A 146 -2.51 14.09 -28.90
N ALA A 147 -2.26 13.33 -29.96
CA ALA A 147 -2.90 12.04 -30.15
C ALA A 147 -2.07 10.89 -29.56
N LEU A 148 -2.72 10.00 -28.80
CA LEU A 148 -2.12 8.81 -28.18
C LEU A 148 -1.39 7.91 -29.18
N TYR A 149 -1.88 7.86 -30.42
CA TYR A 149 -1.33 7.06 -31.51
C TYR A 149 0.09 7.47 -31.93
N TRP A 150 0.52 8.68 -31.57
CA TRP A 150 1.89 9.15 -31.81
C TRP A 150 2.92 8.51 -30.87
N ALA A 151 2.48 8.04 -29.69
CA ALA A 151 3.37 7.52 -28.66
C ALA A 151 4.01 6.18 -29.05
N ASP A 152 5.30 6.05 -28.78
CA ASP A 152 6.04 4.79 -28.85
C ASP A 152 6.22 4.19 -27.46
N THR A 153 5.51 3.09 -27.21
CA THR A 153 5.69 2.25 -26.01
C THR A 153 6.78 1.19 -26.19
N THR A 154 7.19 0.87 -27.42
CA THR A 154 8.10 -0.25 -27.72
C THR A 154 9.58 0.15 -27.74
N GLY A 155 9.90 1.44 -27.74
CA GLY A 155 11.27 1.94 -27.62
C GLY A 155 12.10 1.76 -28.88
N GLY A 156 11.50 2.02 -30.06
CA GLY A 156 12.01 1.70 -31.39
C GLY A 156 13.26 2.46 -31.86
N ARG A 157 14.10 2.97 -30.95
CA ARG A 157 15.41 3.57 -31.25
C ARG A 157 16.46 3.15 -30.20
N THR A 158 17.66 2.82 -30.68
CA THR A 158 18.93 2.74 -29.90
C THR A 158 19.13 1.60 -28.87
N GLY A 159 18.57 0.41 -29.11
CA GLY A 159 19.06 -0.86 -28.54
C GLY A 159 18.88 -1.06 -27.02
N ASN A 160 19.55 -2.08 -26.46
CA ASN A 160 19.37 -2.57 -25.07
C ASN A 160 19.48 -1.49 -23.97
N VAL A 161 20.11 -0.35 -24.29
CA VAL A 161 20.31 0.77 -23.36
C VAL A 161 18.99 1.47 -23.03
N MET A 162 18.00 1.51 -23.94
CA MET A 162 16.73 2.20 -23.65
C MET A 162 15.71 1.31 -22.90
N GLU A 163 15.68 0.01 -23.17
CA GLU A 163 14.80 -0.94 -22.47
C GLU A 163 15.13 -1.11 -20.98
N THR A 164 16.33 -0.70 -20.54
CA THR A 164 16.77 -0.83 -19.14
C THR A 164 16.30 0.29 -18.19
N TYR A 165 15.73 1.40 -18.70
CA TYR A 165 15.38 2.58 -17.87
C TYR A 165 13.90 2.93 -17.75
N VAL A 166 12.99 2.26 -18.48
CA VAL A 166 11.53 2.43 -18.27
C VAL A 166 10.94 1.07 -17.91
N MET A 167 10.30 0.97 -16.74
CA MET A 167 9.68 -0.29 -16.30
C MET A 167 8.46 -0.60 -17.17
N GLU A 168 8.40 -1.83 -17.69
CA GLU A 168 7.16 -2.37 -18.25
C GLU A 168 6.19 -2.75 -17.12
N PRO A 169 4.98 -2.18 -17.08
CA PRO A 169 3.99 -2.46 -16.04
C PRO A 169 3.46 -3.90 -16.16
N SER A 170 3.01 -4.50 -15.06
CA SER A 170 2.35 -5.81 -15.07
C SER A 170 0.98 -5.77 -15.75
N TRP A 171 0.44 -6.94 -16.10
CA TRP A 171 -0.96 -7.01 -16.51
C TRP A 171 -1.93 -6.59 -15.40
N HIS A 172 -1.67 -6.90 -14.14
CA HIS A 172 -2.48 -6.46 -13.00
C HIS A 172 -2.54 -4.93 -12.86
N GLU A 173 -1.39 -4.26 -13.04
CA GLU A 173 -1.30 -2.79 -13.09
C GLU A 173 -2.08 -2.24 -14.29
N VAL A 174 -1.91 -2.82 -15.48
CA VAL A 174 -2.63 -2.38 -16.68
C VAL A 174 -4.15 -2.59 -16.58
N GLN A 175 -4.60 -3.69 -15.97
CA GLN A 175 -6.02 -4.00 -15.73
C GLN A 175 -6.64 -3.09 -14.66
N SER A 176 -5.97 -2.86 -13.53
CA SER A 176 -6.47 -1.95 -12.49
C SER A 176 -6.62 -0.51 -13.00
N PHE A 177 -5.68 -0.05 -13.83
CA PHE A 177 -5.75 1.27 -14.49
C PHE A 177 -6.70 1.33 -15.69
N MET A 178 -7.17 0.19 -16.22
CA MET A 178 -8.22 0.16 -17.25
C MET A 178 -9.52 0.84 -16.77
N ASN A 179 -9.80 0.77 -15.46
CA ASN A 179 -10.95 1.41 -14.83
C ASN A 179 -10.85 2.95 -14.77
N VAL A 180 -9.67 3.55 -14.98
CA VAL A 180 -9.51 5.01 -15.13
C VAL A 180 -10.07 5.49 -16.48
N HIS A 181 -10.10 4.60 -17.48
CA HIS A 181 -10.64 4.84 -18.82
C HIS A 181 -12.13 4.49 -18.95
N VAL A 182 -12.81 4.17 -17.83
CA VAL A 182 -14.25 3.87 -17.79
C VAL A 182 -15.06 5.17 -17.59
N PRO A 183 -16.18 5.39 -18.31
CA PRO A 183 -16.84 6.70 -18.34
C PRO A 183 -17.29 7.27 -17.00
N GLU A 184 -17.69 6.43 -16.05
CA GLU A 184 -18.38 6.87 -14.82
C GLU A 184 -17.52 7.74 -13.89
N LYS A 185 -16.19 7.69 -14.02
CA LYS A 185 -15.25 8.51 -13.26
C LYS A 185 -14.60 9.64 -14.07
N SER A 186 -14.62 9.55 -15.41
CA SER A 186 -13.82 10.40 -16.31
C SER A 186 -14.65 11.26 -17.27
N VAL A 187 -15.98 11.30 -17.10
CA VAL A 187 -16.92 12.12 -17.88
C VAL A 187 -16.96 13.57 -17.37
N MET A 188 -16.65 14.53 -18.26
CA MET A 188 -17.00 15.94 -18.06
C MET A 188 -18.52 16.17 -18.09
N LYS A 189 -19.00 17.32 -17.59
CA LYS A 189 -20.45 17.68 -17.59
C LYS A 189 -21.14 17.69 -18.96
N ASN A 190 -20.41 17.51 -20.07
CA ASN A 190 -20.91 17.39 -21.44
C ASN A 190 -20.85 15.95 -22.02
N GLY A 191 -20.42 14.95 -21.26
CA GLY A 191 -20.33 13.54 -21.70
C GLY A 191 -18.99 13.12 -22.32
N ARG A 192 -18.06 14.04 -22.57
CA ARG A 192 -16.72 13.71 -23.13
C ARG A 192 -15.82 13.09 -22.07
N LEU A 193 -15.00 12.14 -22.49
CA LEU A 193 -13.87 11.63 -21.70
C LEU A 193 -12.62 12.45 -21.96
N LEU A 194 -11.79 12.64 -20.95
CA LEU A 194 -10.45 13.24 -21.07
C LEU A 194 -9.38 12.25 -20.62
N PHE A 195 -8.27 12.19 -21.35
CA PHE A 195 -7.12 11.42 -20.91
C PHE A 195 -6.44 12.16 -19.76
N ALA A 196 -6.71 11.73 -18.53
CA ALA A 196 -6.42 12.50 -17.31
C ALA A 196 -4.93 12.80 -17.05
N GLN A 197 -4.01 12.05 -17.68
CA GLN A 197 -2.58 12.10 -17.37
C GLN A 197 -1.77 12.79 -18.48
N THR A 198 -0.89 13.72 -18.10
CA THR A 198 0.17 14.21 -19.00
C THR A 198 1.24 13.13 -19.18
N LEU A 199 1.54 12.76 -20.42
CA LEU A 199 2.63 11.84 -20.76
C LEU A 199 3.91 12.64 -21.01
N ALA A 200 5.02 12.22 -20.41
CA ALA A 200 6.32 12.79 -20.69
C ALA A 200 6.98 12.06 -21.86
N CYS A 201 7.50 12.83 -22.81
CA CYS A 201 7.93 12.38 -24.12
C CYS A 201 9.31 12.93 -24.49
N TYR A 202 10.02 12.24 -25.38
CA TYR A 202 11.36 12.60 -25.82
C TYR A 202 11.58 12.26 -27.30
N GLY A 203 12.47 12.97 -27.97
CA GLY A 203 12.90 12.68 -29.33
C GLY A 203 13.63 13.84 -30.00
N ASP A 204 14.18 13.57 -31.17
CA ASP A 204 14.83 14.59 -32.00
C ASP A 204 13.82 15.60 -32.58
N LEU A 205 14.29 16.77 -33.00
CA LEU A 205 13.41 17.84 -33.49
C LEU A 205 12.60 17.43 -34.73
N SER A 206 13.09 16.51 -35.57
CA SER A 206 12.37 15.99 -36.74
C SER A 206 11.34 14.91 -36.40
N GLN A 207 11.45 14.24 -35.24
CA GLN A 207 10.37 13.41 -34.68
C GLN A 207 9.25 14.26 -34.08
N LEU A 208 9.63 15.30 -33.32
CA LEU A 208 8.70 16.16 -32.58
C LEU A 208 8.07 17.24 -33.48
N VAL A 209 8.76 17.62 -34.56
CA VAL A 209 8.28 18.55 -35.59
C VAL A 209 8.68 18.00 -36.97
N PRO A 210 7.98 16.96 -37.47
CA PRO A 210 8.23 16.45 -38.81
C PRO A 210 7.85 17.49 -39.87
N ALA A 211 8.59 17.51 -40.99
CA ALA A 211 8.41 18.49 -42.06
C ALA A 211 7.03 18.44 -42.75
N ALA A 212 6.26 17.37 -42.53
CA ALA A 212 4.86 17.26 -42.91
C ALA A 212 4.09 16.39 -41.90
N GLY A 213 2.87 16.77 -41.57
CA GLY A 213 1.97 16.02 -40.68
C GLY A 213 2.22 16.26 -39.19
N PHE A 214 2.07 15.19 -38.40
CA PHE A 214 2.14 15.19 -36.94
C PHE A 214 3.23 14.23 -36.44
N PRO A 215 3.71 14.38 -35.18
CA PRO A 215 4.71 13.49 -34.61
C PRO A 215 4.31 12.02 -34.71
N SER A 216 5.28 11.13 -34.90
CA SER A 216 5.00 9.68 -34.87
C SER A 216 6.17 8.89 -34.29
N ASN A 217 5.83 7.89 -33.47
CA ASN A 217 6.80 7.10 -32.71
C ASN A 217 7.63 7.98 -31.76
N VAL A 218 6.94 8.81 -30.98
CA VAL A 218 7.52 9.69 -29.96
C VAL A 218 7.82 8.86 -28.71
N PHE A 219 9.08 8.81 -28.28
CA PHE A 219 9.51 7.94 -27.17
C PHE A 219 8.89 8.39 -25.84
N MET A 220 8.39 7.45 -25.04
CA MET A 220 7.79 7.71 -23.74
C MET A 220 8.80 7.64 -22.58
N LEU A 221 8.95 8.74 -21.84
CA LEU A 221 9.78 8.81 -20.63
C LEU A 221 9.07 8.29 -19.36
N SER A 222 7.74 8.32 -19.34
CA SER A 222 6.90 7.82 -18.24
C SER A 222 5.47 7.51 -18.71
N GLY A 223 4.67 6.84 -17.87
CA GLY A 223 3.22 6.69 -18.08
C GLY A 223 2.77 5.59 -19.05
N LYS A 224 3.65 4.65 -19.43
CA LYS A 224 3.32 3.52 -20.34
C LYS A 224 2.06 2.76 -19.91
N ILE A 225 1.84 2.59 -18.61
CA ILE A 225 0.66 1.95 -18.03
C ILE A 225 -0.67 2.54 -18.52
N PHE A 226 -0.82 3.87 -18.55
CA PHE A 226 -2.06 4.52 -18.98
C PHE A 226 -2.34 4.26 -20.47
N VAL A 227 -1.27 4.10 -21.25
CA VAL A 227 -1.33 3.78 -22.68
C VAL A 227 -1.74 2.31 -22.87
N TYR A 228 -1.07 1.36 -22.21
CA TYR A 228 -1.45 -0.05 -22.26
C TYR A 228 -2.88 -0.29 -21.72
N ALA A 229 -3.28 0.40 -20.66
CA ALA A 229 -4.64 0.35 -20.12
C ALA A 229 -5.69 0.88 -21.12
N TRP A 230 -5.34 1.89 -21.91
CA TRP A 230 -6.19 2.38 -22.99
C TRP A 230 -6.28 1.36 -24.14
N TYR A 231 -5.16 0.76 -24.56
CA TYR A 231 -5.15 -0.26 -25.61
C TYR A 231 -5.93 -1.51 -25.20
N LEU A 232 -5.86 -1.93 -23.93
CA LEU A 232 -6.69 -3.01 -23.39
C LEU A 232 -8.18 -2.63 -23.40
N ALA A 233 -8.55 -1.44 -22.88
CA ALA A 233 -9.93 -0.95 -22.90
C ALA A 233 -10.52 -0.84 -24.32
N MET A 234 -9.70 -0.45 -25.30
CA MET A 234 -10.09 -0.39 -26.70
C MET A 234 -10.19 -1.79 -27.33
N CYS A 235 -9.31 -2.72 -26.96
CA CYS A 235 -9.37 -4.11 -27.40
C CYS A 235 -10.68 -4.78 -26.95
N GLU A 236 -11.04 -4.66 -25.67
CA GLU A 236 -12.35 -5.08 -25.15
C GLU A 236 -13.51 -4.45 -25.93
N ALA A 237 -13.45 -3.13 -26.19
CA ALA A 237 -14.50 -2.40 -26.88
C ALA A 237 -14.69 -2.86 -28.34
N LEU A 238 -13.60 -3.20 -29.03
CA LEU A 238 -13.60 -3.74 -30.39
C LEU A 238 -14.14 -5.18 -30.44
N ILE A 239 -13.67 -6.06 -29.54
CA ILE A 239 -14.14 -7.45 -29.43
C ILE A 239 -15.64 -7.49 -29.11
N ALA A 240 -16.09 -6.70 -28.12
CA ALA A 240 -17.49 -6.56 -27.76
C ALA A 240 -18.32 -5.73 -28.77
N LYS A 241 -17.70 -5.17 -29.82
CA LYS A 241 -18.30 -4.30 -30.84
C LYS A 241 -19.10 -3.14 -30.24
N ASN A 242 -18.66 -2.63 -29.09
CA ASN A 242 -19.31 -1.57 -28.34
C ASN A 242 -18.96 -0.21 -28.95
N ASN A 243 -19.65 0.13 -30.02
CA ASN A 243 -19.52 1.39 -30.77
C ASN A 243 -19.46 2.64 -29.86
N SER A 244 -20.25 2.70 -28.78
CA SER A 244 -20.25 3.85 -27.87
C SER A 244 -18.96 3.96 -27.05
N ARG A 245 -18.41 2.81 -26.59
CA ARG A 245 -17.11 2.76 -25.91
C ARG A 245 -15.97 3.05 -26.88
N ILE A 246 -16.03 2.55 -28.12
CA ILE A 246 -15.05 2.83 -29.19
C ILE A 246 -14.97 4.34 -29.46
N THR A 247 -16.10 5.01 -29.74
CA THR A 247 -16.12 6.46 -29.98
C THR A 247 -15.51 7.25 -28.83
N ARG A 248 -15.94 6.98 -27.59
CA ARG A 248 -15.46 7.70 -26.40
C ARG A 248 -13.98 7.49 -26.11
N LEU A 249 -13.48 6.25 -26.27
CA LEU A 249 -12.05 5.96 -26.09
C LEU A 249 -11.22 6.61 -27.21
N HIS A 250 -11.73 6.68 -28.44
CA HIS A 250 -11.09 7.37 -29.56
C HIS A 250 -11.04 8.89 -29.35
N GLU A 251 -12.15 9.53 -28.97
CA GLU A 251 -12.17 10.95 -28.56
C GLU A 251 -11.12 11.20 -27.49
N MET A 252 -11.09 10.38 -26.44
CA MET A 252 -10.13 10.48 -25.34
C MET A 252 -8.67 10.38 -25.81
N ALA A 253 -8.39 9.47 -26.75
CA ALA A 253 -7.06 9.30 -27.35
C ALA A 253 -6.60 10.53 -28.16
N LEU A 254 -7.48 11.44 -28.54
CA LEU A 254 -7.13 12.71 -29.18
C LEU A 254 -7.01 13.88 -28.19
N THR A 255 -7.17 13.64 -26.88
CA THR A 255 -7.09 14.67 -25.79
C THR A 255 -5.87 14.55 -24.88
N VAL A 256 -4.94 13.64 -25.18
CA VAL A 256 -3.76 13.39 -24.33
C VAL A 256 -2.89 14.64 -24.27
N THR A 257 -2.39 15.02 -23.09
CA THR A 257 -1.34 16.06 -23.04
C THR A 257 0.03 15.41 -23.15
N PHE A 258 0.80 15.75 -24.18
CA PHE A 258 2.22 15.39 -24.26
C PHE A 258 3.05 16.55 -23.72
N ARG A 259 3.98 16.27 -22.81
CA ARG A 259 5.12 17.13 -22.51
C ARG A 259 6.35 16.55 -23.20
N ALA A 260 6.70 17.08 -24.36
CA ALA A 260 7.86 16.64 -25.12
C ALA A 260 9.10 17.44 -24.74
N HIS A 261 10.20 16.72 -24.55
CA HIS A 261 11.53 17.26 -24.33
C HIS A 261 12.41 16.99 -25.56
N LEU A 262 13.16 18.00 -26.00
CA LEU A 262 14.06 17.89 -27.13
C LEU A 262 15.28 17.03 -26.77
N GLU A 263 15.66 16.15 -27.69
CA GLU A 263 16.90 15.38 -27.59
C GLU A 263 18.14 16.28 -27.56
N ALA A 264 18.92 16.14 -26.48
CA ALA A 264 20.18 16.83 -26.26
C ALA A 264 21.29 15.83 -25.88
N ASP A 265 21.03 15.02 -24.85
CA ASP A 265 21.92 13.96 -24.37
C ASP A 265 21.19 12.96 -23.46
N MET A 266 21.81 11.80 -23.22
CA MET A 266 21.25 10.73 -22.38
C MET A 266 21.03 11.15 -20.92
N ASN A 267 21.88 11.99 -20.33
CA ASN A 267 21.75 12.43 -18.95
C ASN A 267 20.59 13.43 -18.81
N SER A 268 20.39 14.32 -19.79
CA SER A 268 19.17 15.14 -19.89
C SER A 268 17.91 14.27 -20.00
N MET A 269 17.91 13.21 -20.83
CA MET A 269 16.80 12.27 -20.90
C MET A 269 16.50 11.58 -19.55
N LEU A 270 17.53 11.10 -18.85
CA LEU A 270 17.39 10.43 -17.55
C LEU A 270 16.82 11.37 -16.47
N ARG A 271 17.29 12.63 -16.42
CA ARG A 271 16.70 13.69 -15.57
C ARG A 271 15.22 13.88 -15.85
N TRP A 272 14.84 14.03 -17.13
CA TRP A 272 13.43 14.22 -17.50
C TRP A 272 12.57 13.01 -17.16
N SER A 273 13.07 11.78 -17.30
CA SER A 273 12.36 10.56 -16.85
C SER A 273 12.18 10.54 -15.32
N LEU A 274 13.20 10.93 -14.54
CA LEU A 274 13.10 11.05 -13.07
C LEU A 274 12.07 12.12 -12.64
N HIS A 275 12.05 13.29 -13.27
CA HIS A 275 11.03 14.31 -13.01
C HIS A 275 9.62 13.86 -13.41
N ALA A 276 9.49 13.17 -14.56
CA ALA A 276 8.21 12.66 -15.03
C ALA A 276 7.66 11.54 -14.13
N SER A 277 8.55 10.73 -13.57
CA SER A 277 8.27 9.70 -12.57
C SER A 277 7.74 10.30 -11.26
N GLU A 278 8.41 11.31 -10.70
CA GLU A 278 7.96 11.99 -9.47
C GLU A 278 6.61 12.71 -9.63
N LEU A 279 6.28 13.20 -10.84
CA LEU A 279 4.98 13.77 -11.16
C LEU A 279 3.86 12.71 -11.19
N LEU A 280 4.18 11.45 -11.49
CA LEU A 280 3.24 10.32 -11.47
C LEU A 280 3.01 9.71 -10.07
N ARG A 281 3.75 10.15 -9.04
CA ARG A 281 3.58 9.70 -7.66
C ARG A 281 2.13 9.75 -7.16
N LYS A 282 1.37 10.79 -7.53
CA LYS A 282 -0.06 10.94 -7.14
C LYS A 282 -0.99 9.87 -7.72
N ALA A 283 -0.59 9.24 -8.82
CA ALA A 283 -1.31 8.13 -9.43
C ALA A 283 -0.65 6.78 -9.09
N GLU A 284 0.28 6.75 -8.14
CA GLU A 284 1.12 5.58 -7.82
C GLU A 284 1.92 5.05 -9.02
N GLN A 285 2.23 5.89 -10.02
CA GLN A 285 2.96 5.47 -11.24
C GLN A 285 4.37 6.07 -11.34
N GLN A 286 4.99 6.31 -10.18
CA GLN A 286 6.41 6.58 -10.02
C GLN A 286 7.27 5.32 -10.21
N ASP A 287 8.54 5.52 -10.52
CA ASP A 287 9.58 4.48 -10.57
C ASP A 287 9.64 3.67 -9.26
N SER A 288 9.96 2.38 -9.36
CA SER A 288 10.44 1.61 -8.21
C SER A 288 11.86 2.06 -7.83
N PHE A 289 12.29 1.87 -6.56
CA PHE A 289 13.62 2.31 -6.14
C PHE A 289 14.76 1.69 -6.97
N LEU A 290 14.60 0.46 -7.49
CA LEU A 290 15.54 -0.13 -8.44
C LEU A 290 15.71 0.71 -9.73
N MET A 291 14.60 1.15 -10.33
CA MET A 291 14.63 1.96 -11.56
C MET A 291 15.19 3.35 -11.30
N PHE A 292 14.82 3.96 -10.17
CA PHE A 292 15.44 5.20 -9.70
C PHE A 292 16.96 5.03 -9.53
N ALA A 293 17.40 3.98 -8.82
CA ALA A 293 18.80 3.70 -8.56
C ALA A 293 19.62 3.55 -9.85
N ARG A 294 19.11 2.84 -10.86
CA ARG A 294 19.78 2.71 -12.16
C ARG A 294 19.94 4.04 -12.89
N LYS A 295 18.88 4.88 -12.92
CA LYS A 295 18.95 6.21 -13.52
C LYS A 295 19.97 7.10 -12.78
N ILE A 296 20.03 7.03 -11.45
CA ILE A 296 21.02 7.75 -10.64
C ILE A 296 22.44 7.26 -10.91
N CYS A 297 22.71 5.96 -10.89
CA CYS A 297 24.06 5.43 -11.12
C CYS A 297 24.57 5.77 -12.53
N GLN A 298 23.70 5.71 -13.55
CA GLN A 298 24.03 6.13 -14.90
C GLN A 298 24.31 7.64 -15.01
N LEU A 299 23.61 8.48 -14.25
CA LEU A 299 23.85 9.94 -14.16
C LEU A 299 25.13 10.31 -13.41
N VAL A 300 25.57 9.47 -12.45
CA VAL A 300 26.71 9.73 -11.56
C VAL A 300 28.03 9.26 -12.16
N GLY A 301 28.02 8.16 -12.91
CA GLY A 301 29.24 7.55 -13.44
C GLY A 301 30.06 6.79 -12.40
N SER A 302 31.37 6.68 -12.62
CA SER A 302 32.31 6.00 -11.73
C SER A 302 32.51 6.73 -10.39
N GLU A 303 33.11 6.06 -9.42
CA GLU A 303 32.91 6.42 -8.01
C GLU A 303 33.48 7.78 -7.55
N ASP A 304 34.54 8.26 -8.20
CA ASP A 304 35.47 9.27 -7.65
C ASP A 304 34.87 10.67 -7.45
N GLU A 305 33.76 11.03 -8.12
CA GLU A 305 33.15 12.37 -8.04
C GLU A 305 31.91 12.46 -7.14
N ALA A 306 31.63 11.45 -6.31
CA ALA A 306 30.34 11.26 -5.63
C ALA A 306 29.71 12.48 -4.92
N ASP A 307 30.52 13.34 -4.28
CA ASP A 307 30.00 14.55 -3.61
C ASP A 307 29.69 15.71 -4.59
N ASN A 308 30.41 15.81 -5.72
CA ASN A 308 30.06 16.74 -6.81
C ASN A 308 28.76 16.28 -7.50
N SER A 309 28.65 14.98 -7.80
CA SER A 309 27.45 14.39 -8.43
C SER A 309 26.23 14.56 -7.54
N LEU A 310 26.37 14.42 -6.21
CA LEU A 310 25.27 14.69 -5.27
C LEU A 310 24.82 16.15 -5.32
N ALA A 311 25.76 17.11 -5.34
CA ALA A 311 25.42 18.53 -5.41
C ALA A 311 24.70 18.88 -6.74
N ALA A 312 25.14 18.29 -7.86
CA ALA A 312 24.48 18.44 -9.16
C ALA A 312 23.04 17.90 -9.13
N LEU A 313 22.83 16.66 -8.67
CA LEU A 313 21.50 16.04 -8.59
C LEU A 313 20.56 16.79 -7.61
N GLN A 314 21.10 17.43 -6.58
CA GLN A 314 20.33 18.29 -5.68
C GLN A 314 19.97 19.66 -6.30
N ALA A 315 20.85 20.24 -7.12
CA ALA A 315 20.59 21.45 -7.89
C ALA A 315 19.54 21.19 -8.99
N ASP A 316 19.63 20.05 -9.66
CA ASP A 316 18.62 19.51 -10.59
C ASP A 316 17.29 19.17 -9.90
N ASN A 317 17.19 19.27 -8.56
CA ASN A 317 16.00 18.96 -7.76
C ASN A 317 15.49 17.51 -7.94
N ILE A 318 16.41 16.55 -8.11
CA ILE A 318 16.08 15.13 -8.22
C ILE A 318 15.55 14.61 -6.87
N CYS A 319 14.40 13.94 -6.92
CA CYS A 319 13.66 13.43 -5.77
C CYS A 319 13.28 11.96 -5.97
N PHE A 320 13.01 11.26 -4.87
CA PHE A 320 12.36 9.94 -4.84
C PHE A 320 11.26 9.96 -3.78
N ASN A 321 10.04 9.58 -4.14
CA ASN A 321 8.82 9.70 -3.32
C ASN A 321 8.55 11.13 -2.82
N GLY A 322 9.05 12.17 -3.50
CA GLY A 322 9.03 13.56 -3.04
C GLY A 322 10.13 13.94 -2.03
N GLN A 323 11.01 13.02 -1.64
CA GLN A 323 12.20 13.33 -0.84
C GLN A 323 13.37 13.68 -1.75
N LYS A 324 14.01 14.84 -1.56
CA LYS A 324 15.24 15.20 -2.30
C LYS A 324 16.34 14.17 -2.07
N ILE A 325 17.07 13.84 -3.13
CA ILE A 325 18.22 12.93 -3.05
C ILE A 325 19.26 13.45 -2.03
N ASN A 326 19.82 12.53 -1.25
CA ASN A 326 20.81 12.81 -0.21
C ASN A 326 21.93 11.74 -0.22
N LYS A 327 22.97 11.92 0.59
CA LYS A 327 24.13 11.01 0.60
C LYS A 327 23.77 9.57 0.99
N ALA A 328 22.76 9.36 1.84
CA ALA A 328 22.31 8.00 2.19
C ALA A 328 21.53 7.34 1.05
N SER A 329 20.64 8.06 0.36
CA SER A 329 19.92 7.52 -0.80
C SER A 329 20.85 7.29 -2.00
N LEU A 330 21.81 8.19 -2.27
CA LEU A 330 22.82 7.99 -3.32
C LEU A 330 23.70 6.76 -3.04
N ASN A 331 24.17 6.59 -1.80
CA ASN A 331 24.90 5.39 -1.41
C ASN A 331 24.03 4.12 -1.52
N ALA A 332 22.72 4.22 -1.25
CA ALA A 332 21.78 3.11 -1.46
C ALA A 332 21.60 2.76 -2.95
N CYS A 333 21.61 3.75 -3.86
CA CYS A 333 21.53 3.51 -5.30
C CYS A 333 22.76 2.73 -5.80
N LYS A 334 23.97 3.22 -5.51
CA LYS A 334 25.22 2.51 -5.84
C LYS A 334 25.21 1.10 -5.27
N LEU A 335 25.02 0.99 -3.95
CA LEU A 335 25.05 -0.28 -3.23
C LEU A 335 24.03 -1.30 -3.77
N LEU A 336 22.86 -0.88 -4.24
CA LEU A 336 21.91 -1.78 -4.89
C LEU A 336 22.42 -2.23 -6.27
N CYS A 337 22.87 -1.30 -7.12
CA CYS A 337 23.38 -1.61 -8.45
C CYS A 337 24.62 -2.51 -8.42
N ASP A 338 25.56 -2.30 -7.48
CA ASP A 338 26.78 -3.12 -7.39
C ASP A 338 26.51 -4.54 -6.82
N ASN A 339 25.33 -4.81 -6.26
CA ASN A 339 25.03 -6.04 -5.50
C ASN A 339 23.71 -6.72 -5.91
N LEU A 340 23.22 -6.46 -7.13
CA LEU A 340 22.03 -7.09 -7.69
C LEU A 340 22.32 -7.60 -9.11
N ASN A 341 22.30 -8.92 -9.28
CA ASN A 341 22.44 -9.54 -10.61
C ASN A 341 21.10 -9.59 -11.35
N GLU A 342 21.10 -10.03 -12.61
CA GLU A 342 19.91 -10.08 -13.47
C GLU A 342 18.76 -10.92 -12.89
N LYS A 343 19.07 -12.05 -12.22
CA LYS A 343 18.07 -12.90 -11.55
C LYS A 343 17.46 -12.21 -10.33
N GLY A 344 18.30 -11.55 -9.53
CA GLY A 344 17.83 -10.74 -8.39
C GLY A 344 16.94 -9.60 -8.84
N GLU A 345 17.28 -8.93 -9.94
CA GLU A 345 16.40 -7.94 -10.57
C GLU A 345 15.07 -8.56 -11.04
N GLU A 346 15.09 -9.66 -11.79
CA GLU A 346 13.86 -10.29 -12.28
C GLU A 346 12.95 -10.71 -11.11
N CYS A 347 13.53 -11.30 -10.05
CA CYS A 347 12.79 -11.65 -8.86
C CYS A 347 12.20 -10.42 -8.14
N LEU A 348 12.96 -9.34 -7.98
CA LEU A 348 12.49 -8.09 -7.38
C LEU A 348 11.37 -7.43 -8.22
N ARG A 349 11.48 -7.44 -9.55
CA ARG A 349 10.41 -7.00 -10.46
C ARG A 349 9.15 -7.86 -10.30
N ASN A 350 9.29 -9.17 -10.17
CA ASN A 350 8.15 -10.07 -9.98
C ASN A 350 7.48 -9.83 -8.62
N ILE A 351 8.24 -9.54 -7.55
CA ILE A 351 7.69 -9.13 -6.24
C ILE A 351 6.91 -7.82 -6.36
N ASP A 352 7.51 -6.77 -6.94
CA ASP A 352 6.86 -5.46 -7.11
C ASP A 352 5.51 -5.57 -7.82
N ARG A 353 5.43 -6.44 -8.84
CA ARG A 353 4.27 -6.63 -9.71
C ARG A 353 3.15 -7.51 -9.13
N MET A 354 3.49 -8.54 -8.35
CA MET A 354 2.51 -9.48 -7.77
C MET A 354 2.06 -9.08 -6.36
N PHE A 355 2.93 -8.41 -5.60
CA PHE A 355 2.75 -8.16 -4.17
C PHE A 355 2.89 -6.68 -3.78
N GLY A 356 3.15 -5.82 -4.76
CA GLY A 356 3.30 -4.37 -4.59
C GLY A 356 4.71 -3.93 -4.20
N ARG A 357 5.13 -2.76 -4.69
CA ARG A 357 6.46 -2.17 -4.41
C ARG A 357 6.76 -2.03 -2.91
N ASP A 358 5.75 -1.87 -2.06
CA ASP A 358 5.93 -1.65 -0.63
C ASP A 358 6.63 -2.79 0.12
N VAL A 359 6.70 -4.00 -0.45
CA VAL A 359 7.53 -5.08 0.09
C VAL A 359 9.00 -4.65 0.18
N TRP A 360 9.54 -4.08 -0.90
CA TRP A 360 10.99 -3.80 -1.04
C TRP A 360 11.32 -2.43 -1.63
N ASN A 361 10.75 -2.06 -2.78
CA ASN A 361 11.11 -0.86 -3.54
C ASN A 361 10.35 0.42 -3.16
N GLY A 362 9.35 0.35 -2.28
CA GLY A 362 8.62 1.52 -1.78
C GLY A 362 9.50 2.50 -0.99
N ALA A 363 10.65 2.06 -0.45
CA ALA A 363 11.63 2.93 0.19
C ALA A 363 13.07 2.38 0.11
N TYR A 364 14.04 3.24 -0.20
CA TYR A 364 15.46 2.88 -0.35
C TYR A 364 16.09 2.18 0.85
N PHE A 365 15.57 2.42 2.06
CA PHE A 365 16.18 1.94 3.30
C PHE A 365 16.17 0.40 3.42
N LYS A 366 15.15 -0.28 2.89
CA LYS A 366 15.08 -1.76 2.90
C LYS A 366 16.15 -2.35 1.98
N MET A 367 16.22 -1.87 0.73
CA MET A 367 17.24 -2.27 -0.26
C MET A 367 18.67 -1.99 0.23
N MET A 368 18.91 -0.78 0.76
CA MET A 368 20.19 -0.43 1.38
C MET A 368 20.59 -1.42 2.48
N ARG A 369 19.64 -1.81 3.35
CA ARG A 369 19.92 -2.70 4.47
C ARG A 369 20.08 -4.16 4.05
N LEU A 370 19.34 -4.60 3.03
CA LEU A 370 19.50 -5.91 2.37
C LEU A 370 20.95 -6.08 1.92
N CYS A 371 21.45 -5.17 1.07
CA CYS A 371 22.81 -5.22 0.54
C CYS A 371 23.90 -4.98 1.60
N GLN A 372 23.62 -4.23 2.68
CA GLN A 372 24.54 -4.11 3.82
C GLN A 372 24.71 -5.44 4.56
N LEU A 373 23.60 -6.12 4.86
CA LEU A 373 23.64 -7.38 5.64
C LEU A 373 24.26 -8.53 4.83
N THR A 374 24.01 -8.59 3.52
CA THR A 374 24.68 -9.56 2.65
C THR A 374 26.17 -9.27 2.48
N LYS A 375 26.61 -7.99 2.39
CA LYS A 375 28.04 -7.64 2.44
C LYS A 375 28.71 -8.11 3.74
N THR A 376 28.06 -7.91 4.89
CA THR A 376 28.56 -8.44 6.17
C THR A 376 28.64 -9.97 6.14
N ALA A 377 27.56 -10.67 5.79
CA ALA A 377 27.55 -12.15 5.74
C ALA A 377 28.59 -12.74 4.78
N GLN A 378 28.84 -12.10 3.63
CA GLN A 378 29.86 -12.50 2.67
C GLN A 378 31.29 -12.38 3.24
N GLN A 379 31.58 -11.33 4.02
CA GLN A 379 32.88 -11.17 4.70
C GLN A 379 33.16 -12.25 5.75
N LEU A 380 32.10 -12.83 6.32
CA LEU A 380 32.17 -13.80 7.42
C LEU A 380 32.23 -15.25 6.94
N TRP A 381 31.51 -15.57 5.86
CA TRP A 381 31.41 -16.93 5.33
C TRP A 381 32.23 -17.18 4.07
N ALA A 382 32.63 -16.12 3.35
CA ALA A 382 33.47 -16.15 2.14
C ALA A 382 33.03 -17.14 1.03
N ARG A 383 31.76 -17.55 1.04
CA ARG A 383 31.23 -18.71 0.31
C ARG A 383 30.55 -18.34 -1.01
N ASP A 384 29.49 -17.55 -0.91
CA ASP A 384 28.65 -17.11 -2.03
C ASP A 384 28.86 -15.61 -2.26
N THR A 385 28.60 -15.11 -3.48
CA THR A 385 28.79 -13.68 -3.75
C THR A 385 27.68 -12.83 -3.16
N VAL A 386 27.92 -11.53 -2.96
CA VAL A 386 26.90 -10.61 -2.44
C VAL A 386 25.66 -10.56 -3.35
N PRO A 387 25.77 -10.45 -4.69
CA PRO A 387 24.63 -10.61 -5.60
C PRO A 387 23.86 -11.93 -5.43
N ASP A 388 24.54 -13.06 -5.22
CA ASP A 388 23.87 -14.36 -5.04
C ASP A 388 23.10 -14.41 -3.71
N MET A 389 23.67 -13.86 -2.64
CA MET A 389 22.99 -13.73 -1.34
C MET A 389 21.77 -12.81 -1.42
N VAL A 390 21.85 -11.69 -2.15
CA VAL A 390 20.72 -10.78 -2.39
C VAL A 390 19.64 -11.48 -3.21
N THR A 391 20.02 -12.21 -4.26
CA THR A 391 19.12 -12.99 -5.11
C THR A 391 18.39 -14.07 -4.32
N PHE A 392 19.11 -14.85 -3.50
CA PHE A 392 18.53 -15.88 -2.63
C PHE A 392 17.49 -15.32 -1.65
N LEU A 393 17.75 -14.14 -1.07
CA LEU A 393 16.80 -13.47 -0.19
C LEU A 393 15.55 -13.01 -0.94
N LEU A 394 15.71 -12.45 -2.14
CA LEU A 394 14.58 -12.05 -2.99
C LEU A 394 13.76 -13.28 -3.43
N GLU A 395 14.42 -14.35 -3.91
CA GLU A 395 13.77 -15.63 -4.23
C GLU A 395 12.98 -16.19 -3.02
N THR A 396 13.56 -16.14 -1.82
CA THR A 396 12.87 -16.59 -0.59
C THR A 396 11.65 -15.71 -0.28
N CYS A 397 11.77 -14.39 -0.40
CA CYS A 397 10.67 -13.46 -0.17
C CYS A 397 9.52 -13.69 -1.16
N TYR A 398 9.85 -13.88 -2.45
CA TYR A 398 8.89 -14.17 -3.51
C TYR A 398 8.13 -15.48 -3.24
N VAL A 399 8.82 -16.56 -2.84
CA VAL A 399 8.18 -17.84 -2.54
C VAL A 399 7.25 -17.74 -1.33
N LEU A 400 7.68 -17.10 -0.23
CA LEU A 400 6.83 -16.91 0.96
C LEU A 400 5.57 -16.07 0.66
N LEU A 401 5.67 -15.08 -0.23
CA LEU A 401 4.53 -14.28 -0.67
C LEU A 401 3.61 -15.07 -1.62
N LYS A 402 4.18 -15.84 -2.54
CA LYS A 402 3.44 -16.70 -3.50
C LYS A 402 2.65 -17.81 -2.81
N ARG A 403 3.14 -18.32 -1.68
CA ARG A 403 2.50 -19.39 -0.88
C ARG A 403 1.47 -18.90 0.13
N GLY A 404 1.47 -17.60 0.45
CA GLY A 404 0.68 -17.06 1.57
C GLY A 404 1.38 -17.14 2.94
N ASP A 405 2.48 -17.91 3.06
CA ASP A 405 3.34 -18.02 4.26
C ASP A 405 3.71 -16.65 4.87
N ALA A 406 3.84 -15.62 4.03
CA ALA A 406 3.96 -14.24 4.43
C ALA A 406 3.01 -13.34 3.62
N LYS A 407 2.44 -12.32 4.27
CA LYS A 407 1.72 -11.21 3.60
C LYS A 407 2.69 -10.06 3.31
N PRO A 408 2.43 -9.17 2.32
CA PRO A 408 3.32 -8.03 2.02
C PRO A 408 3.67 -7.17 3.24
N THR A 409 2.72 -7.03 4.17
CA THR A 409 2.85 -6.32 5.45
C THR A 409 3.76 -6.98 6.48
N PHE A 410 4.26 -8.20 6.24
CA PHE A 410 5.30 -8.85 7.06
C PHE A 410 6.64 -8.12 6.93
N PHE A 411 7.03 -7.74 5.71
CA PHE A 411 8.36 -7.23 5.33
C PHE A 411 8.62 -5.77 5.76
N THR A 412 8.20 -5.41 6.98
CA THR A 412 8.51 -4.13 7.64
C THR A 412 10.00 -3.99 7.95
N ASN A 413 10.49 -2.75 8.06
CA ASN A 413 11.88 -2.44 8.46
C ASN A 413 12.29 -3.20 9.74
N SER A 414 11.39 -3.25 10.73
CA SER A 414 11.57 -3.94 12.01
C SER A 414 11.56 -5.47 11.94
N CYS A 415 11.00 -6.06 10.89
CA CYS A 415 11.02 -7.51 10.68
C CYS A 415 12.28 -7.94 9.91
N VAL A 416 12.65 -7.20 8.86
CA VAL A 416 13.84 -7.50 8.05
C VAL A 416 15.14 -7.24 8.82
N ASP A 417 15.19 -6.20 9.68
CA ASP A 417 16.36 -5.78 10.47
C ASP A 417 15.96 -5.27 11.88
N THR A 418 16.07 -6.13 12.87
CA THR A 418 15.66 -5.92 14.28
C THR A 418 16.69 -5.14 15.13
N ARG A 419 17.15 -3.97 14.66
CA ARG A 419 18.21 -3.18 15.34
C ARG A 419 17.91 -2.96 16.83
N GLY A 420 18.85 -3.36 17.69
CA GLY A 420 18.77 -3.17 19.14
C GLY A 420 17.83 -4.14 19.87
N SER A 421 17.30 -5.16 19.19
CA SER A 421 16.54 -6.25 19.81
C SER A 421 17.42 -7.49 20.02
N ASP A 422 17.20 -8.25 21.08
CA ASP A 422 17.89 -9.53 21.33
C ASP A 422 17.49 -10.66 20.37
N ARG A 423 16.56 -10.40 19.44
CA ARG A 423 16.17 -11.32 18.36
C ARG A 423 16.74 -10.83 17.02
N PRO A 424 17.22 -11.73 16.14
CA PRO A 424 17.69 -11.38 14.80
C PRO A 424 16.52 -11.10 13.84
N GLY A 425 16.81 -10.39 12.77
CA GLY A 425 15.86 -10.10 11.69
C GLY A 425 15.71 -11.26 10.71
N TRP A 426 14.66 -11.21 9.89
CA TRP A 426 14.40 -12.19 8.86
C TRP A 426 15.56 -12.33 7.86
N ILE A 427 16.26 -11.24 7.51
CA ILE A 427 17.42 -11.29 6.59
C ILE A 427 18.53 -12.18 7.17
N ALA A 428 18.91 -11.99 8.44
CA ALA A 428 19.97 -12.77 9.08
C ALA A 428 19.58 -14.25 9.21
N THR A 429 18.33 -14.52 9.58
CA THR A 429 17.79 -15.88 9.75
C THR A 429 17.80 -16.65 8.41
N THR A 430 17.36 -16.01 7.33
CA THR A 430 17.35 -16.59 5.98
C THR A 430 18.76 -16.74 5.40
N LEU A 431 19.70 -15.84 5.71
CA LEU A 431 21.11 -16.00 5.35
C LEU A 431 21.76 -17.20 6.07
N THR A 432 21.45 -17.43 7.34
CA THR A 432 21.91 -18.65 8.04
C THR A 432 21.29 -19.91 7.42
N LYS A 433 20.02 -19.86 6.97
CA LYS A 433 19.38 -20.94 6.19
C LYS A 433 20.15 -21.22 4.88
N MET A 434 20.49 -20.19 4.11
CA MET A 434 21.32 -20.28 2.90
C MET A 434 22.66 -20.97 3.16
N HIS A 435 23.35 -20.58 4.24
CA HIS A 435 24.65 -21.13 4.61
C HIS A 435 24.56 -22.62 4.97
N LEU A 436 23.56 -23.02 5.78
CA LEU A 436 23.35 -24.42 6.18
C LEU A 436 23.01 -25.33 4.99
N LEU A 437 22.09 -24.91 4.11
CA LEU A 437 21.77 -25.64 2.88
C LEU A 437 23.01 -25.78 1.97
N GLY A 438 23.86 -24.74 1.94
CA GLY A 438 25.16 -24.79 1.29
C GLY A 438 26.12 -25.83 1.89
N GLN A 439 26.27 -25.87 3.22
CA GLN A 439 27.14 -26.86 3.88
C GLN A 439 26.72 -28.31 3.61
N MET A 440 25.40 -28.59 3.57
CA MET A 440 24.89 -29.92 3.24
C MET A 440 25.22 -30.34 1.81
N LEU A 441 25.09 -29.41 0.85
CA LEU A 441 25.45 -29.65 -0.54
C LEU A 441 26.96 -29.87 -0.72
N ASP A 442 27.80 -29.08 -0.06
CA ASP A 442 29.26 -29.22 -0.14
C ASP A 442 29.74 -30.55 0.45
N PHE A 443 29.14 -31.00 1.56
CA PHE A 443 29.42 -32.31 2.14
C PHE A 443 29.11 -33.45 1.15
N LEU A 444 27.96 -33.41 0.48
CA LEU A 444 27.60 -34.38 -0.55
C LEU A 444 28.54 -34.31 -1.78
N LYS A 445 28.92 -33.10 -2.21
CA LYS A 445 29.88 -32.92 -3.31
C LYS A 445 31.27 -33.45 -2.96
N ALA A 446 31.76 -33.22 -1.75
CA ALA A 446 33.02 -33.77 -1.27
C ALA A 446 32.98 -35.31 -1.18
N ALA A 447 31.90 -35.88 -0.67
CA ALA A 447 31.69 -37.34 -0.65
C ALA A 447 31.69 -37.92 -2.08
N ASN A 448 30.92 -37.32 -2.99
CA ASN A 448 30.85 -37.75 -4.39
C ASN A 448 32.20 -37.64 -5.12
N GLN A 449 32.98 -36.59 -4.83
CA GLN A 449 34.31 -36.38 -5.39
C GLN A 449 35.31 -37.45 -4.93
N VAL A 450 35.33 -37.81 -3.65
CA VAL A 450 36.24 -38.86 -3.14
C VAL A 450 35.80 -40.26 -3.61
N CYS A 451 34.51 -40.47 -3.86
CA CYS A 451 34.01 -41.65 -4.55
C CYS A 451 34.23 -41.63 -6.08
N GLU A 452 34.91 -40.62 -6.64
CA GLU A 452 35.15 -40.43 -8.08
C GLU A 452 33.87 -40.48 -8.95
N GLY A 453 32.71 -40.16 -8.37
CA GLY A 453 31.39 -40.32 -9.02
C GLY A 453 30.93 -41.77 -9.24
N SER A 454 31.69 -42.77 -8.76
CA SER A 454 31.38 -44.20 -8.95
C SER A 454 30.14 -44.68 -8.20
N VAL A 455 29.69 -43.95 -7.18
CA VAL A 455 28.48 -44.23 -6.40
C VAL A 455 27.31 -43.43 -7.00
N ALA A 456 26.53 -44.08 -7.86
CA ALA A 456 25.42 -43.44 -8.58
C ALA A 456 24.38 -42.78 -7.64
N GLU A 457 24.19 -43.28 -6.42
CA GLU A 457 23.32 -42.63 -5.43
C GLU A 457 23.83 -41.24 -5.01
N LEU A 458 25.15 -41.05 -4.82
CA LEU A 458 25.70 -39.74 -4.43
C LEU A 458 25.54 -38.69 -5.52
N VAL A 459 25.58 -39.09 -6.80
CA VAL A 459 25.28 -38.21 -7.93
C VAL A 459 23.82 -37.73 -7.88
N LYS A 460 22.87 -38.62 -7.53
CA LYS A 460 21.46 -38.25 -7.32
C LYS A 460 21.26 -37.40 -6.08
N ASP A 461 21.94 -37.70 -4.97
CA ASP A 461 21.89 -36.93 -3.72
C ASP A 461 22.33 -35.47 -3.94
N VAL A 462 23.43 -35.26 -4.67
CA VAL A 462 23.90 -33.93 -5.06
C VAL A 462 22.86 -33.22 -5.92
N ALA A 463 22.34 -33.87 -6.97
CA ALA A 463 21.35 -33.26 -7.86
C ALA A 463 20.02 -32.93 -7.16
N ALA A 464 19.59 -33.74 -6.19
CA ALA A 464 18.42 -33.45 -5.36
C ALA A 464 18.68 -32.26 -4.41
N MET A 465 19.83 -32.21 -3.75
CA MET A 465 20.18 -31.07 -2.88
C MET A 465 20.46 -29.77 -3.64
N GLU A 466 20.85 -29.82 -4.92
CA GLU A 466 20.89 -28.62 -5.77
C GLU A 466 19.49 -28.05 -6.03
N LYS A 467 18.47 -28.90 -6.25
CA LYS A 467 17.07 -28.46 -6.31
C LYS A 467 16.59 -27.87 -4.99
N MET A 468 16.90 -28.52 -3.87
CA MET A 468 16.50 -28.05 -2.53
C MET A 468 17.24 -26.79 -2.06
N ARG A 469 18.34 -26.38 -2.72
CA ARG A 469 19.14 -25.22 -2.31
C ARG A 469 18.58 -23.87 -2.76
N SER A 470 18.02 -23.75 -3.98
CA SER A 470 17.39 -22.49 -4.42
C SER A 470 15.93 -22.43 -3.93
N PRO A 471 15.45 -21.29 -3.40
CA PRO A 471 14.05 -21.15 -3.01
C PRO A 471 13.08 -21.43 -4.17
N LEU A 472 13.36 -20.90 -5.39
CA LEU A 472 12.52 -21.16 -6.56
C LEU A 472 12.58 -22.63 -7.02
N SER A 473 13.73 -23.28 -6.86
CA SER A 473 13.90 -24.69 -7.24
C SER A 473 13.25 -25.64 -6.23
N TRP A 474 13.27 -25.31 -4.94
CA TRP A 474 12.47 -25.97 -3.91
C TRP A 474 10.98 -25.75 -4.18
N ASP A 475 10.55 -24.52 -4.48
CA ASP A 475 9.15 -24.20 -4.73
C ASP A 475 8.56 -24.95 -5.93
N ALA A 476 9.35 -25.15 -6.99
CA ALA A 476 8.99 -25.96 -8.14
C ALA A 476 9.05 -27.49 -7.90
N THR A 477 9.76 -27.94 -6.85
CA THR A 477 9.91 -29.37 -6.52
C THR A 477 8.93 -29.83 -5.43
N MET A 478 8.60 -28.94 -4.49
CA MET A 478 7.71 -29.15 -3.35
C MET A 478 6.54 -28.14 -3.42
N PRO A 479 5.75 -28.10 -4.51
CA PRO A 479 4.71 -27.10 -4.68
C PRO A 479 3.76 -27.09 -3.47
N ALA A 480 3.33 -25.90 -3.05
CA ALA A 480 2.33 -25.79 -2.00
C ALA A 480 1.05 -26.51 -2.47
N VAL A 481 0.62 -27.50 -1.70
CA VAL A 481 -0.75 -28.00 -1.77
C VAL A 481 -1.63 -26.79 -1.39
N PRO A 482 -2.66 -26.43 -2.19
CA PRO A 482 -3.65 -25.47 -1.73
C PRO A 482 -4.20 -25.96 -0.39
N GLU A 483 -4.27 -25.09 0.62
CA GLU A 483 -5.12 -25.40 1.77
C GLU A 483 -6.54 -25.59 1.20
N GLU A 484 -7.15 -26.75 1.45
CA GLU A 484 -8.56 -26.94 1.14
C GLU A 484 -9.30 -25.91 2.01
N GLU A 485 -9.85 -24.87 1.38
CA GLU A 485 -10.62 -23.86 2.09
C GLU A 485 -11.84 -24.58 2.67
N ASP A 486 -11.83 -24.81 4.00
CA ASP A 486 -12.93 -25.43 4.74
C ASP A 486 -14.22 -24.65 4.41
N ASP A 487 -15.07 -25.21 3.55
CA ASP A 487 -16.29 -24.59 3.02
C ASP A 487 -17.39 -24.60 4.10
N ASP A 488 -17.15 -23.80 5.14
CA ASP A 488 -18.05 -23.52 6.27
C ASP A 488 -19.29 -22.68 5.84
N GLY A 489 -19.48 -22.47 4.54
CA GLY A 489 -20.78 -22.35 3.88
C GLY A 489 -21.55 -21.03 4.05
N GLU A 490 -21.57 -20.23 2.98
CA GLU A 490 -22.84 -19.66 2.49
C GLU A 490 -22.77 -19.49 0.95
N LEU A 491 -23.65 -20.21 0.24
CA LEU A 491 -23.64 -20.31 -1.23
C LEU A 491 -24.17 -19.05 -1.92
N GLU A 492 -23.31 -18.36 -2.69
CA GLU A 492 -23.72 -17.59 -3.88
C GLU A 492 -23.02 -18.16 -5.14
N ASP A 493 -23.73 -18.19 -6.28
CA ASP A 493 -23.38 -19.04 -7.42
C ASP A 493 -22.09 -18.63 -8.18
N SER A 494 -21.03 -19.45 -8.06
CA SER A 494 -19.81 -19.32 -8.90
C SER A 494 -19.31 -20.66 -9.47
N GLN A 495 -20.19 -21.40 -10.15
CA GLN A 495 -19.83 -22.64 -10.88
C GLN A 495 -19.00 -22.34 -12.14
N ALA A 496 -17.67 -22.30 -12.02
CA ALA A 496 -16.76 -22.20 -13.18
C ALA A 496 -15.39 -22.88 -12.99
N THR A 497 -14.78 -22.81 -11.80
CA THR A 497 -13.32 -23.03 -11.63
C THR A 497 -12.89 -24.49 -11.47
N THR A 498 -13.79 -25.41 -11.10
CA THR A 498 -13.45 -26.78 -10.62
C THR A 498 -12.71 -27.65 -11.64
N LEU A 499 -13.05 -27.55 -12.92
CA LEU A 499 -12.58 -28.49 -13.97
C LEU A 499 -11.07 -28.46 -14.25
N ALA A 500 -10.34 -27.43 -13.79
CA ALA A 500 -8.89 -27.38 -13.90
C ALA A 500 -8.16 -27.97 -12.68
N GLN A 501 -8.75 -27.88 -11.48
CA GLN A 501 -8.13 -28.33 -10.23
C GLN A 501 -8.40 -29.81 -9.93
N GLU A 502 -9.55 -30.35 -10.33
CA GLU A 502 -9.85 -31.79 -10.22
C GLU A 502 -8.81 -32.68 -10.94
N SER A 503 -8.14 -32.16 -11.99
CA SER A 503 -7.07 -32.87 -12.68
C SER A 503 -5.73 -32.94 -11.92
N LEU A 504 -5.59 -32.23 -10.80
CA LEU A 504 -4.38 -32.24 -9.94
C LEU A 504 -4.60 -32.96 -8.61
N LEU A 505 -5.85 -33.21 -8.20
CA LEU A 505 -6.20 -34.00 -7.01
C LEU A 505 -6.13 -35.53 -7.24
N VAL A 506 -5.37 -35.97 -8.26
CA VAL A 506 -5.19 -37.38 -8.61
C VAL A 506 -4.21 -38.05 -7.66
N GLU A 507 -4.76 -38.80 -6.70
CA GLU A 507 -4.11 -39.82 -5.85
C GLU A 507 -2.74 -39.45 -5.22
N GLY A 508 -2.79 -38.71 -4.10
CA GLY A 508 -1.78 -38.85 -3.04
C GLY A 508 -0.33 -38.51 -3.42
N HIS A 509 -0.13 -37.52 -4.29
CA HIS A 509 1.16 -37.17 -4.87
C HIS A 509 2.15 -36.54 -3.86
N ASP A 510 2.79 -37.36 -3.02
CA ASP A 510 3.90 -36.95 -2.13
C ASP A 510 5.16 -36.55 -2.94
N PRO A 511 5.49 -35.25 -3.08
CA PRO A 511 6.64 -34.83 -3.89
C PRO A 511 7.97 -35.09 -3.17
N LEU A 512 7.95 -35.13 -1.83
CA LEU A 512 9.12 -35.39 -1.00
C LEU A 512 9.49 -36.87 -1.09
N GLY A 513 8.51 -37.77 -0.95
CA GLY A 513 8.69 -39.21 -1.15
C GLY A 513 9.17 -39.55 -2.56
N GLN A 514 8.62 -38.92 -3.60
CA GLN A 514 9.11 -39.07 -4.97
C GLN A 514 10.55 -38.59 -5.15
N LEU A 515 10.91 -37.39 -4.67
CA LEU A 515 12.28 -36.89 -4.75
C LEU A 515 13.25 -37.80 -3.97
N GLN A 516 12.80 -38.35 -2.84
CA GLN A 516 13.61 -39.20 -1.96
C GLN A 516 13.78 -40.64 -2.45
N ALA A 517 12.82 -41.21 -3.19
CA ALA A 517 12.75 -42.64 -3.50
C ALA A 517 14.11 -43.25 -3.90
N ASP A 518 14.77 -42.58 -4.83
CA ASP A 518 16.00 -43.00 -5.51
C ASP A 518 17.32 -42.55 -4.83
N LEU A 519 17.25 -41.84 -3.70
CA LEU A 519 18.40 -41.25 -2.97
C LEU A 519 19.03 -42.19 -1.94
N SER A 520 20.29 -41.94 -1.56
CA SER A 520 20.93 -42.66 -0.46
C SER A 520 20.30 -42.32 0.89
N LYS A 521 20.63 -43.07 1.95
CA LYS A 521 20.21 -42.73 3.32
C LYS A 521 20.67 -41.32 3.75
N ALA A 522 21.80 -40.82 3.24
CA ALA A 522 22.28 -39.48 3.53
C ALA A 522 21.53 -38.41 2.71
N GLY A 523 21.31 -38.65 1.42
CA GLY A 523 20.51 -37.77 0.56
C GLY A 523 19.08 -37.60 1.08
N LYS A 524 18.42 -38.70 1.44
CA LYS A 524 17.08 -38.68 2.08
C LYS A 524 17.05 -37.80 3.33
N LEU A 525 18.04 -37.92 4.22
CA LEU A 525 18.14 -37.14 5.45
C LEU A 525 18.38 -35.63 5.18
N PHE A 526 19.28 -35.28 4.26
CA PHE A 526 19.54 -33.87 3.93
C PHE A 526 18.37 -33.22 3.18
N VAL A 527 17.70 -33.95 2.28
CA VAL A 527 16.52 -33.46 1.57
C VAL A 527 15.35 -33.22 2.53
N ALA A 528 15.10 -34.13 3.48
CA ALA A 528 14.11 -33.90 4.55
C ALA A 528 14.47 -32.66 5.40
N LEU A 529 15.72 -32.56 5.86
CA LEU A 529 16.19 -31.43 6.67
C LEU A 529 16.13 -30.09 5.91
N ALA A 530 16.35 -30.10 4.59
CA ALA A 530 16.19 -28.93 3.75
C ALA A 530 14.72 -28.50 3.61
N ASP A 531 13.81 -29.46 3.44
CA ASP A 531 12.37 -29.19 3.38
C ASP A 531 11.82 -28.65 4.71
N ASP A 532 12.22 -29.22 5.84
CA ASP A 532 11.94 -28.70 7.18
C ASP A 532 12.49 -27.29 7.40
N LEU A 533 13.71 -27.01 6.92
CA LEU A 533 14.29 -25.67 6.96
C LEU A 533 13.45 -24.67 6.15
N TRP A 534 12.92 -25.06 4.99
CA TRP A 534 12.05 -24.21 4.18
C TRP A 534 10.68 -23.99 4.83
N LYS A 535 10.01 -25.05 5.29
CA LYS A 535 8.75 -25.05 6.05
C LYS A 535 8.83 -24.32 7.40
N GLY A 536 10.02 -23.94 7.85
CA GLY A 536 10.23 -23.15 9.06
C GLY A 536 10.25 -23.96 10.35
N SER A 537 10.31 -25.29 10.27
CA SER A 537 10.37 -26.21 11.42
C SER A 537 11.50 -25.87 12.43
N TYR A 538 12.57 -25.23 11.94
CA TYR A 538 13.75 -24.81 12.72
C TYR A 538 13.92 -23.29 12.88
N GLU A 539 12.87 -22.50 12.62
CA GLU A 539 12.94 -21.03 12.63
C GLU A 539 13.31 -20.46 14.02
N THR A 540 13.04 -21.18 15.11
CA THR A 540 13.44 -20.78 16.47
C THR A 540 14.93 -21.03 16.71
N GLU A 541 15.45 -22.15 16.24
CA GLU A 541 16.84 -22.59 16.32
C GLU A 541 17.74 -21.70 15.47
N LEU A 542 17.33 -21.39 14.24
CA LEU A 542 18.00 -20.41 13.37
C LEU A 542 18.08 -19.03 14.04
N LYS A 543 17.00 -18.59 14.71
CA LYS A 543 17.00 -17.33 15.46
C LYS A 543 17.91 -17.38 16.69
N ALA A 544 17.97 -18.49 17.40
CA ALA A 544 18.90 -18.68 18.51
C ALA A 544 20.36 -18.63 18.04
N LEU A 545 20.70 -19.28 16.91
CA LEU A 545 22.05 -19.27 16.32
C LEU A 545 22.52 -17.87 15.90
N CYS A 546 21.61 -16.95 15.55
CA CYS A 546 21.95 -15.58 15.19
C CYS A 546 21.84 -14.57 16.36
N SER A 547 21.40 -15.01 17.55
CA SER A 547 21.16 -14.13 18.72
C SER A 547 22.36 -14.00 19.68
N THR A 548 23.43 -14.78 19.51
CA THR A 548 24.65 -14.62 20.31
C THR A 548 25.28 -13.26 19.98
N LYS A 549 25.64 -12.50 21.02
CA LYS A 549 25.57 -11.03 20.96
C LYS A 549 26.70 -10.34 20.20
N ASP A 550 27.74 -11.07 19.83
CA ASP A 550 28.78 -10.63 18.90
C ASP A 550 28.43 -11.12 17.50
N VAL A 551 27.83 -10.21 16.70
CA VAL A 551 27.27 -10.49 15.37
C VAL A 551 28.24 -11.31 14.53
N CYS A 552 27.85 -12.57 14.33
CA CYS A 552 28.53 -13.60 13.55
C CYS A 552 29.90 -14.09 14.04
N GLN A 553 30.69 -13.33 14.82
CA GLN A 553 31.93 -13.87 15.41
C GLN A 553 31.63 -14.83 16.57
N GLY A 554 30.82 -14.39 17.55
CA GLY A 554 30.37 -15.24 18.67
C GLY A 554 29.32 -16.28 18.27
N ALA A 555 28.81 -16.19 17.04
CA ALA A 555 28.01 -17.26 16.46
C ALA A 555 28.88 -18.45 16.03
N MET A 556 30.14 -18.26 15.64
CA MET A 556 30.98 -19.37 15.17
C MET A 556 31.31 -20.39 16.27
N ASP A 557 31.75 -19.95 17.45
CA ASP A 557 32.16 -20.86 18.53
C ASP A 557 30.99 -21.72 19.03
N ASP A 558 29.80 -21.13 19.18
CA ASP A 558 28.59 -21.79 19.67
C ASP A 558 27.83 -22.54 18.56
N ALA A 559 27.86 -22.06 17.30
CA ALA A 559 27.39 -22.84 16.16
C ALA A 559 28.31 -24.02 15.85
N GLU A 560 29.63 -23.95 16.07
CA GLU A 560 30.49 -25.13 15.98
C GLU A 560 30.14 -26.14 17.09
N GLY A 561 29.87 -25.66 18.32
CA GLY A 561 29.35 -26.50 19.41
C GLY A 561 28.00 -27.17 19.10
N LYS A 562 27.08 -26.45 18.45
CA LYS A 562 25.74 -26.96 18.07
C LYS A 562 25.78 -27.82 16.80
N CYS A 563 26.61 -27.49 15.82
CA CYS A 563 26.92 -28.36 14.68
C CYS A 563 27.73 -29.60 15.09
N LYS A 564 28.47 -29.57 16.21
CA LYS A 564 29.00 -30.79 16.86
C LYS A 564 27.87 -31.66 17.45
N LYS A 565 26.78 -31.08 17.96
CA LYS A 565 25.55 -31.84 18.36
C LYS A 565 24.76 -32.36 17.14
N LEU A 566 24.53 -31.55 16.10
CA LEU A 566 23.87 -31.97 14.85
C LEU A 566 24.70 -33.00 14.06
N GLY A 567 26.00 -32.76 13.92
CA GLY A 567 26.97 -33.67 13.31
C GLY A 567 27.15 -34.97 14.09
N LYS A 568 26.94 -34.96 15.42
CA LYS A 568 26.81 -36.19 16.20
C LYS A 568 25.52 -36.93 15.84
N ALA A 569 24.37 -36.27 15.75
CA ALA A 569 23.11 -36.92 15.33
C ALA A 569 23.22 -37.53 13.91
N LEU A 570 23.84 -36.81 12.97
CA LEU A 570 24.19 -37.30 11.63
C LEU A 570 25.14 -38.51 11.68
N LYS A 571 26.21 -38.44 12.47
CA LYS A 571 27.15 -39.56 12.66
C LYS A 571 26.47 -40.79 13.25
N ASP A 572 25.64 -40.60 14.27
CA ASP A 572 24.91 -41.67 14.94
C ASP A 572 23.91 -42.32 13.94
N ALA A 573 23.17 -41.53 13.16
CA ALA A 573 22.29 -42.01 12.08
C ALA A 573 23.04 -42.78 10.96
N ILE A 574 24.19 -42.27 10.50
CA ILE A 574 25.04 -42.94 9.50
C ILE A 574 25.59 -44.27 10.05
N SER A 575 25.97 -44.31 11.33
CA SER A 575 26.60 -45.49 11.96
C SER A 575 25.68 -46.71 12.06
N VAL A 576 24.37 -46.52 12.02
CA VAL A 576 23.34 -47.58 12.04
C VAL A 576 23.12 -48.19 10.63
N GLY A 577 23.72 -47.62 9.58
CA GLY A 577 23.23 -47.78 8.21
C GLY A 577 24.02 -48.65 7.21
N ALA A 578 25.28 -49.02 7.47
CA ALA A 578 26.22 -49.50 6.43
C ALA A 578 26.43 -51.04 6.39
N PRO A 579 26.18 -51.73 5.24
CA PRO A 579 26.37 -53.19 5.11
C PRO A 579 27.67 -53.63 4.39
N ASP A 580 28.45 -52.73 3.78
CA ASP A 580 29.71 -53.06 3.06
C ASP A 580 30.90 -52.34 3.72
N GLU A 581 32.06 -53.00 3.79
CA GLU A 581 33.23 -52.54 4.54
C GLU A 581 34.10 -51.52 3.79
N ARG A 582 33.86 -51.31 2.48
CA ARG A 582 34.77 -50.58 1.58
C ARG A 582 34.83 -49.05 1.77
N CYS A 583 33.89 -48.45 2.50
CA CYS A 583 33.83 -47.00 2.74
C CYS A 583 33.42 -46.69 4.18
N ARG A 584 34.36 -46.82 5.13
CA ARG A 584 34.16 -46.45 6.54
C ARG A 584 34.57 -45.00 6.81
N PHE A 585 33.60 -44.09 6.87
CA PHE A 585 33.81 -42.73 7.37
C PHE A 585 34.29 -42.76 8.83
N ARG A 586 35.49 -42.24 9.11
CA ARG A 586 36.09 -42.29 10.45
C ARG A 586 36.51 -40.89 10.91
N VAL A 587 35.87 -40.40 11.97
CA VAL A 587 36.24 -39.12 12.60
C VAL A 587 37.55 -39.29 13.39
N VAL A 588 38.65 -38.80 12.83
CA VAL A 588 39.99 -38.87 13.44
C VAL A 588 40.24 -37.64 14.31
N SER A 589 40.17 -37.81 15.63
CA SER A 589 40.58 -36.76 16.59
C SER A 589 42.10 -36.70 16.68
N CYS A 590 42.71 -35.68 16.07
CA CYS A 590 44.14 -35.39 16.24
C CYS A 590 44.34 -34.54 17.50
N ARG A 591 45.28 -34.92 18.38
CA ARG A 591 45.44 -34.34 19.73
C ARG A 591 46.10 -32.95 19.80
N GLN A 592 46.34 -32.28 18.67
CA GLN A 592 46.89 -30.91 18.64
C GLN A 592 46.21 -30.08 17.53
N LYS A 593 45.37 -29.13 17.95
CA LYS A 593 44.40 -28.34 17.16
C LYS A 593 43.28 -29.19 16.55
N GLU A 594 42.05 -28.98 17.02
CA GLU A 594 40.86 -29.57 16.40
C GLU A 594 40.40 -28.71 15.21
N PHE A 595 40.44 -29.28 14.01
CA PHE A 595 39.58 -28.90 12.89
C PHE A 595 38.71 -30.10 12.54
N LEU A 596 37.44 -29.88 12.17
CA LEU A 596 36.55 -30.96 11.74
C LEU A 596 36.87 -31.40 10.30
N VAL A 597 37.93 -32.20 10.13
CA VAL A 597 38.27 -32.81 8.83
C VAL A 597 37.57 -34.15 8.70
N LEU A 598 36.62 -34.25 7.78
CA LEU A 598 35.93 -35.48 7.40
C LEU A 598 36.78 -36.27 6.40
N GLY A 599 37.81 -36.94 6.90
CA GLY A 599 38.68 -37.80 6.09
C GLY A 599 38.01 -39.12 5.69
N LEU A 600 38.18 -39.50 4.42
CA LEU A 600 37.97 -40.86 3.92
C LEU A 600 39.33 -41.57 3.85
N GLU A 601 39.48 -42.69 4.55
CA GLU A 601 40.60 -43.60 4.36
C GLU A 601 40.24 -44.61 3.26
N ALA A 602 40.77 -44.41 2.05
CA ALA A 602 40.91 -45.50 1.09
C ALA A 602 41.98 -46.49 1.61
N SER A 603 41.78 -47.79 1.43
CA SER A 603 42.59 -48.82 2.11
C SER A 603 44.07 -48.90 1.70
N HIS A 604 44.50 -48.15 0.67
CA HIS A 604 45.91 -48.07 0.25
C HIS A 604 46.29 -46.66 -0.24
N GLY A 605 47.02 -45.88 0.58
CA GLY A 605 47.68 -44.64 0.15
C GLY A 605 47.99 -43.68 1.30
N THR A 606 49.22 -43.15 1.37
CA THR A 606 49.63 -42.15 2.37
C THR A 606 49.66 -40.74 1.78
N PHE A 607 49.09 -39.77 2.51
CA PHE A 607 49.20 -38.34 2.22
C PHE A 607 49.51 -37.54 3.50
N SER A 608 50.11 -36.35 3.33
CA SER A 608 50.61 -35.53 4.45
C SER A 608 50.19 -34.05 4.29
N PRO A 609 49.49 -33.44 5.26
CA PRO A 609 49.14 -32.02 5.27
C PRO A 609 50.05 -31.19 6.20
N ALA A 610 50.36 -29.95 5.80
CA ALA A 610 51.12 -29.00 6.61
C ALA A 610 50.36 -27.66 6.76
N VAL A 611 50.02 -27.26 8.00
CA VAL A 611 49.37 -25.98 8.31
C VAL A 611 49.89 -25.41 9.64
N ALA A 612 50.19 -24.10 9.65
CA ALA A 612 50.78 -23.36 10.77
C ALA A 612 49.83 -23.16 11.99
N THR A 613 50.29 -22.40 12.99
CA THR A 613 49.63 -22.26 14.32
C THR A 613 49.60 -20.81 14.78
N MET A 614 48.44 -20.36 15.26
CA MET A 614 48.31 -19.41 16.38
C MET A 614 47.26 -19.95 17.36
N GLN A 615 47.27 -19.45 18.59
CA GLN A 615 46.46 -19.94 19.72
C GLN A 615 45.74 -18.78 20.42
N LEU A 616 44.61 -19.08 21.08
CA LEU A 616 44.22 -18.51 22.38
C LEU A 616 43.21 -19.44 23.09
N SER A 617 42.80 -19.12 24.32
CA SER A 617 42.29 -20.07 25.33
C SER A 617 40.78 -20.01 25.63
N THR A 618 40.22 -21.14 26.08
CA THR A 618 38.78 -21.32 26.41
C THR A 618 38.49 -21.51 27.92
N GLY A 619 37.21 -21.39 28.30
CA GLY A 619 36.63 -21.73 29.62
C GLY A 619 35.29 -22.50 29.46
N SER A 620 34.73 -23.10 30.52
CA SER A 620 33.83 -24.27 30.38
C SER A 620 32.56 -24.34 31.26
N GLY A 621 31.53 -25.05 30.75
CA GLY A 621 30.37 -25.60 31.49
C GLY A 621 29.00 -24.97 31.14
N ALA A 622 27.84 -25.64 31.28
CA ALA A 622 27.51 -27.07 31.47
C ALA A 622 26.01 -27.32 31.11
N ASP A 623 25.59 -28.56 30.79
CA ASP A 623 24.21 -28.88 30.32
C ASP A 623 23.15 -29.01 31.45
N THR A 624 21.86 -28.79 31.10
CA THR A 624 20.67 -29.30 31.83
C THR A 624 19.59 -29.80 30.86
N SER A 625 18.70 -30.69 31.33
CA SER A 625 17.81 -31.55 30.51
C SER A 625 16.43 -30.98 30.15
N ALA A 626 15.82 -31.51 29.07
CA ALA A 626 14.51 -31.12 28.56
C ALA A 626 13.32 -31.98 29.08
N SER A 627 12.10 -31.43 28.98
CA SER A 627 10.81 -32.09 29.28
C SER A 627 9.80 -31.91 28.15
N LYS A 628 8.98 -32.94 27.85
CA LYS A 628 7.95 -32.90 26.80
C LYS A 628 6.56 -32.52 27.35
N MET A 629 5.80 -31.69 26.62
CA MET A 629 4.34 -31.83 26.44
C MET A 629 3.88 -31.18 25.11
N PRO A 630 2.76 -31.62 24.49
CA PRO A 630 2.27 -31.14 23.19
C PRO A 630 0.98 -30.30 23.26
N ARG A 631 0.42 -29.97 22.08
CA ARG A 631 -0.94 -29.42 21.81
C ARG A 631 -1.19 -27.94 22.16
N VAL A 632 -0.75 -27.06 21.24
CA VAL A 632 -1.18 -25.65 21.17
C VAL A 632 -2.20 -25.42 20.01
N SER A 633 -2.27 -26.33 19.03
CA SER A 633 -3.12 -26.22 17.83
C SER A 633 -4.62 -26.34 18.10
N GLU A 634 -5.05 -27.17 19.06
CA GLU A 634 -6.47 -27.37 19.40
C GLU A 634 -7.16 -26.07 19.86
N ALA A 635 -6.43 -25.14 20.49
CA ALA A 635 -6.96 -23.84 20.90
C ALA A 635 -7.08 -22.83 19.75
N LEU A 636 -6.29 -22.99 18.68
CA LEU A 636 -6.32 -22.09 17.51
C LEU A 636 -7.56 -22.36 16.62
N HIS A 637 -7.97 -23.62 16.44
CA HIS A 637 -9.22 -23.95 15.72
C HIS A 637 -10.47 -23.38 16.42
N LEU A 638 -10.47 -23.27 17.74
CA LEU A 638 -11.59 -22.68 18.49
C LEU A 638 -11.69 -21.15 18.35
N LEU A 639 -10.69 -20.49 17.75
CA LEU A 639 -10.72 -19.06 17.45
C LEU A 639 -11.27 -18.75 16.05
N SER A 640 -10.97 -19.56 15.03
CA SER A 640 -11.56 -19.40 13.69
C SER A 640 -13.07 -19.67 13.70
N ALA A 641 -13.49 -20.76 14.33
CA ALA A 641 -14.89 -21.20 14.44
C ALA A 641 -15.81 -20.28 15.30
N SER A 642 -15.39 -19.05 15.61
CA SER A 642 -16.11 -18.12 16.51
C SER A 642 -16.98 -17.08 15.80
N GLY A 643 -16.96 -17.01 14.45
CA GLY A 643 -18.01 -16.37 13.63
C GLY A 643 -18.23 -14.87 13.81
N LEU A 644 -17.22 -14.10 14.24
CA LEU A 644 -17.32 -12.66 14.46
C LEU A 644 -16.81 -11.85 13.26
N ASP A 645 -17.73 -11.35 12.43
CA ASP A 645 -17.48 -10.54 11.23
C ASP A 645 -16.47 -9.39 11.50
N SER A 646 -15.44 -9.31 10.65
CA SER A 646 -14.29 -8.41 10.79
C SER A 646 -14.61 -6.94 10.49
N LYS A 647 -15.81 -6.62 9.98
CA LYS A 647 -16.25 -5.26 9.62
C LYS A 647 -16.48 -4.31 10.82
N VAL A 648 -16.21 -4.71 12.06
CA VAL A 648 -16.38 -3.87 13.25
C VAL A 648 -15.03 -3.62 13.92
N GLY A 649 -14.43 -2.44 13.65
CA GLY A 649 -13.10 -2.02 14.12
C GLY A 649 -12.89 -1.84 15.64
N CYS A 650 -13.68 -2.49 16.49
CA CYS A 650 -13.33 -2.68 17.90
C CYS A 650 -12.38 -3.87 18.07
N ALA A 651 -11.52 -3.84 19.09
CA ALA A 651 -10.76 -5.04 19.47
C ALA A 651 -11.73 -6.20 19.81
N PRO A 652 -11.55 -7.42 19.24
CA PRO A 652 -12.61 -8.43 19.12
C PRO A 652 -13.15 -8.98 20.44
N MET A 653 -12.44 -8.79 21.55
CA MET A 653 -12.96 -9.07 22.89
C MET A 653 -12.73 -7.90 23.85
N SER A 654 -13.75 -7.61 24.66
CA SER A 654 -13.58 -6.90 25.93
C SER A 654 -12.91 -7.80 26.97
N LEU A 655 -12.25 -7.20 27.96
CA LEU A 655 -11.65 -7.93 29.09
C LEU A 655 -12.67 -8.82 29.84
N ARG A 656 -13.97 -8.50 29.78
CA ARG A 656 -15.05 -9.30 30.39
C ARG A 656 -15.48 -10.52 29.55
N GLN A 657 -15.21 -10.54 28.24
CA GLN A 657 -15.40 -11.72 27.40
C GLN A 657 -14.23 -12.70 27.61
N LEU A 658 -12.99 -12.19 27.57
CA LEU A 658 -11.76 -12.95 27.93
C LEU A 658 -11.77 -13.56 29.34
N VAL A 659 -12.59 -13.04 30.27
CA VAL A 659 -12.78 -13.60 31.62
C VAL A 659 -13.93 -14.62 31.68
N LYS A 660 -14.82 -14.66 30.68
CA LYS A 660 -15.97 -15.57 30.63
C LYS A 660 -15.71 -16.85 29.84
N THR A 661 -14.80 -16.85 28.87
CA THR A 661 -14.54 -18.00 27.98
C THR A 661 -13.81 -19.17 28.65
N LEU A 662 -13.23 -18.98 29.85
CA LEU A 662 -12.32 -19.93 30.49
C LEU A 662 -12.66 -20.25 31.96
N SER A 663 -13.91 -20.05 32.41
CA SER A 663 -14.23 -19.93 33.84
C SER A 663 -14.62 -21.21 34.59
N ASN A 664 -14.33 -22.42 34.07
CA ASN A 664 -14.86 -23.67 34.63
C ASN A 664 -13.84 -24.75 35.05
N GLU A 665 -12.60 -24.78 34.54
CA GLU A 665 -11.61 -25.80 34.92
C GLU A 665 -10.34 -25.17 35.52
N SER A 666 -9.81 -25.81 36.57
CA SER A 666 -8.85 -25.18 37.49
C SER A 666 -7.37 -25.37 37.12
N ALA A 667 -7.07 -26.18 36.11
CA ALA A 667 -5.69 -26.49 35.71
C ALA A 667 -5.04 -25.38 34.85
N ASP A 668 -5.79 -24.79 33.89
CA ASP A 668 -5.23 -23.88 32.87
C ASP A 668 -5.24 -22.40 33.26
N LEU A 669 -5.43 -22.09 34.54
CA LEU A 669 -5.56 -20.70 35.02
C LEU A 669 -4.35 -19.80 34.70
N ASP A 670 -3.13 -20.35 34.68
CA ASP A 670 -1.92 -19.60 34.31
C ASP A 670 -1.69 -19.52 32.79
N VAL A 671 -2.08 -20.54 32.02
CA VAL A 671 -2.02 -20.50 30.54
C VAL A 671 -3.01 -19.48 30.01
N GLY A 672 -4.28 -19.58 30.43
CA GLY A 672 -5.35 -18.62 30.13
C GLY A 672 -5.18 -17.24 30.79
N LYS A 673 -4.10 -17.03 31.53
CA LYS A 673 -3.63 -15.72 32.01
C LYS A 673 -2.50 -15.19 31.14
N ALA A 674 -1.50 -16.01 30.81
CA ALA A 674 -0.41 -15.63 29.91
C ALA A 674 -0.90 -15.24 28.50
N GLU A 675 -1.87 -16.00 27.97
CA GLU A 675 -2.55 -15.68 26.70
C GLU A 675 -3.36 -14.39 26.79
N ARG A 676 -4.17 -14.23 27.85
CA ARG A 676 -4.96 -13.03 28.12
C ARG A 676 -4.06 -11.78 28.21
N ASP A 677 -2.92 -11.90 28.87
CA ASP A 677 -1.92 -10.84 28.97
C ASP A 677 -1.24 -10.56 27.62
N LYS A 678 -1.07 -11.57 26.74
CA LYS A 678 -0.61 -11.39 25.34
C LYS A 678 -1.67 -10.61 24.53
N LEU A 679 -2.89 -11.12 24.45
CA LEU A 679 -3.99 -10.51 23.69
C LEU A 679 -4.31 -9.08 24.19
N TRP A 680 -4.20 -8.84 25.50
CA TRP A 680 -4.35 -7.51 26.07
C TRP A 680 -3.21 -6.56 25.67
N ARG A 681 -1.95 -7.03 25.62
CA ARG A 681 -0.81 -6.25 25.11
C ARG A 681 -0.97 -5.92 23.62
N GLU A 682 -1.42 -6.88 22.81
CA GLU A 682 -1.68 -6.69 21.38
C GLU A 682 -2.82 -5.69 21.13
N ALA A 683 -3.95 -5.83 21.86
CA ALA A 683 -5.03 -4.86 21.82
C ALA A 683 -4.61 -3.46 22.31
N GLN A 684 -3.72 -3.35 23.31
CA GLN A 684 -3.13 -2.07 23.72
C GLN A 684 -2.22 -1.47 22.65
N GLN A 685 -1.41 -2.28 21.95
CA GLN A 685 -0.55 -1.81 20.86
C GLN A 685 -1.38 -1.32 19.66
N ALA A 686 -2.43 -2.05 19.28
CA ALA A 686 -3.37 -1.64 18.24
C ALA A 686 -4.04 -0.30 18.59
N ARG A 687 -4.57 -0.16 19.81
CA ARG A 687 -5.17 1.10 20.29
C ARG A 687 -4.16 2.26 20.27
N LYS A 688 -2.93 2.06 20.73
CA LYS A 688 -1.87 3.09 20.74
C LYS A 688 -1.47 3.60 19.34
N LYS A 689 -1.76 2.85 18.26
CA LYS A 689 -1.57 3.34 16.89
C LYS A 689 -2.66 4.35 16.49
N LYS A 690 -3.94 4.01 16.70
CA LYS A 690 -5.10 4.83 16.31
C LYS A 690 -5.40 5.98 17.28
N ALA A 691 -5.31 5.74 18.58
CA ALA A 691 -5.62 6.68 19.65
C ALA A 691 -4.41 6.89 20.58
N GLN A 692 -3.85 8.09 20.54
CA GLN A 692 -2.71 8.51 21.35
C GLN A 692 -3.16 9.39 22.53
N LEU A 693 -2.39 9.33 23.61
CA LEU A 693 -2.63 10.13 24.82
C LEU A 693 -1.35 10.90 25.16
N ALA A 694 -1.44 12.22 25.19
CA ALA A 694 -0.36 13.11 25.58
C ALA A 694 -0.68 13.77 26.92
N LEU A 695 0.28 13.69 27.86
CA LEU A 695 0.11 14.17 29.23
C LEU A 695 0.84 15.51 29.44
N LEU A 696 0.06 16.52 29.78
CA LEU A 696 0.45 17.93 29.90
C LEU A 696 0.66 18.31 31.36
N LYS A 697 1.84 18.84 31.70
CA LYS A 697 2.21 19.16 33.09
C LYS A 697 1.53 20.43 33.65
N SER A 698 0.96 21.27 32.78
CA SER A 698 0.29 22.53 33.14
C SER A 698 -0.54 23.01 31.94
N ALA A 699 -1.84 23.18 32.11
CA ALA A 699 -2.77 23.59 31.05
C ALA A 699 -2.86 25.11 30.90
N SER A 700 -2.54 25.89 31.93
CA SER A 700 -2.49 27.36 31.85
C SER A 700 -1.38 27.87 30.92
N ASN A 701 -0.30 27.11 30.74
CA ASN A 701 0.81 27.50 29.86
C ASN A 701 0.64 26.98 28.42
N LYS A 702 0.21 27.87 27.51
CA LYS A 702 0.10 27.63 26.06
C LYS A 702 1.38 27.04 25.40
N ASP A 703 2.57 27.38 25.91
CA ASP A 703 3.83 26.92 25.34
C ASP A 703 4.12 25.47 25.75
N SER A 704 3.54 25.01 26.86
CA SER A 704 3.55 23.61 27.27
C SER A 704 2.65 22.75 26.36
N TRP A 705 1.47 23.27 25.98
CA TRP A 705 0.62 22.65 24.95
C TRP A 705 1.38 22.49 23.62
N GLN A 706 1.93 23.58 23.07
CA GLN A 706 2.64 23.55 21.78
C GLN A 706 3.91 22.68 21.84
N SER A 707 4.65 22.71 22.95
CA SER A 707 5.83 21.85 23.15
C SER A 707 5.47 20.37 23.29
N LEU A 708 4.30 20.04 23.85
CA LEU A 708 3.82 18.66 23.93
C LEU A 708 3.31 18.18 22.56
N TYR A 709 2.41 18.94 21.95
CA TYR A 709 1.83 18.66 20.63
C TYR A 709 2.91 18.44 19.57
N SER A 710 3.94 19.29 19.53
CA SER A 710 5.05 19.20 18.57
C SER A 710 5.90 17.92 18.65
N LYS A 711 5.72 17.09 19.69
CA LYS A 711 6.39 15.79 19.88
C LYS A 711 5.49 14.59 19.56
N THR A 712 4.24 14.82 19.17
CA THR A 712 3.26 13.77 18.84
C THR A 712 3.22 13.48 17.34
N ALA A 713 2.67 12.33 16.96
CA ALA A 713 2.42 12.02 15.56
C ALA A 713 1.43 13.00 14.89
N ALA A 714 0.58 13.67 15.67
CA ALA A 714 -0.37 14.66 15.13
C ALA A 714 0.29 15.92 14.56
N LYS A 715 1.61 16.07 14.72
CA LYS A 715 2.38 17.10 14.01
C LYS A 715 2.80 16.69 12.60
N THR A 716 2.92 15.39 12.28
CA THR A 716 3.39 14.96 10.94
C THR A 716 2.35 15.26 9.86
N PHE A 717 1.07 15.33 10.24
CA PHE A 717 -0.05 15.72 9.36
C PHE A 717 0.14 17.10 8.70
N ASP A 718 1.09 17.93 9.17
CA ASP A 718 1.53 19.16 8.47
C ASP A 718 1.92 18.89 6.99
N SER A 719 2.37 17.67 6.62
CA SER A 719 2.63 17.28 5.23
C SER A 719 1.47 16.59 4.50
N ASP A 720 0.48 16.11 5.25
CA ASP A 720 -0.52 15.13 4.78
C ASP A 720 -1.92 15.76 4.65
N GLY A 721 -2.16 16.87 5.35
CA GLY A 721 -3.41 17.61 5.33
C GLY A 721 -3.59 18.43 4.05
N LEU A 722 -4.74 18.27 3.40
CA LEU A 722 -5.09 18.86 2.11
C LEU A 722 -6.42 19.59 2.22
N LEU A 723 -6.44 20.89 1.90
CA LEU A 723 -7.64 21.71 1.97
C LEU A 723 -8.76 21.10 1.09
N ASN A 724 -9.95 20.93 1.67
CA ASN A 724 -11.13 20.23 1.11
C ASN A 724 -11.06 18.71 1.06
N GLU A 725 -9.88 18.09 1.11
CA GLU A 725 -9.70 16.64 0.93
C GLU A 725 -9.44 15.91 2.26
N ASN A 726 -8.61 16.48 3.14
CA ASN A 726 -8.19 15.86 4.40
C ASN A 726 -7.77 16.93 5.44
N HIS A 727 -8.60 17.15 6.45
CA HIS A 727 -8.40 18.19 7.48
C HIS A 727 -7.96 17.64 8.84
N ARG A 728 -7.31 18.50 9.63
CA ARG A 728 -7.00 18.27 11.05
C ARG A 728 -7.98 19.05 11.92
N LEU A 729 -8.75 18.34 12.75
CA LEU A 729 -9.78 18.92 13.61
C LEU A 729 -9.29 19.01 15.07
N PHE A 730 -9.05 20.22 15.54
CA PHE A 730 -8.85 20.51 16.96
C PHE A 730 -10.21 20.63 17.65
N VAL A 731 -10.45 19.87 18.72
CA VAL A 731 -11.77 19.78 19.37
C VAL A 731 -11.74 20.26 20.82
N VAL A 732 -12.72 21.09 21.21
CA VAL A 732 -12.98 21.48 22.60
C VAL A 732 -14.49 21.40 22.91
N CYS A 733 -14.88 20.41 23.70
CA CYS A 733 -16.23 20.23 24.26
C CYS A 733 -16.27 20.70 25.72
N LEU A 734 -16.92 21.83 26.01
CA LEU A 734 -16.94 22.37 27.38
C LEU A 734 -17.89 21.61 28.32
N ASP A 735 -18.78 20.76 27.81
CA ASP A 735 -19.56 19.80 28.60
C ASP A 735 -18.76 18.59 29.10
N ALA A 736 -17.55 18.35 28.58
CA ALA A 736 -16.63 17.32 29.06
C ALA A 736 -15.49 17.88 29.95
N TRP A 737 -15.54 19.17 30.31
CA TRP A 737 -14.41 19.84 30.98
C TRP A 737 -14.41 19.72 32.51
N LEU A 738 -15.58 19.59 33.14
CA LEU A 738 -15.73 19.62 34.60
C LEU A 738 -16.42 18.34 35.13
N GLU A 739 -15.69 17.56 35.91
CA GLU A 739 -16.15 16.31 36.55
C GLU A 739 -16.15 16.39 38.08
N GLU A 740 -16.55 17.56 38.60
CA GLU A 740 -16.82 17.78 40.02
C GLU A 740 -17.92 16.86 40.56
N LYS A 741 -17.94 16.71 41.89
CA LYS A 741 -18.98 16.06 42.72
C LYS A 741 -20.41 16.15 42.17
N ASP A 742 -20.87 17.35 41.83
CA ASP A 742 -22.24 17.64 41.37
C ASP A 742 -22.41 17.69 39.84
N ALA A 743 -21.40 17.34 39.03
CA ALA A 743 -21.52 17.33 37.56
C ALA A 743 -22.66 16.42 37.07
N HIS A 744 -22.92 15.33 37.79
CA HIS A 744 -24.02 14.41 37.52
C HIS A 744 -25.44 14.99 37.80
N THR A 745 -25.55 16.15 38.44
CA THR A 745 -26.83 16.87 38.62
C THR A 745 -26.86 18.22 37.90
N THR A 746 -25.78 18.99 37.97
CA THR A 746 -25.69 20.36 37.44
C THR A 746 -24.86 20.45 36.15
N LYS A 747 -25.06 21.53 35.39
CA LYS A 747 -24.03 22.07 34.48
C LYS A 747 -23.53 23.37 35.12
N ARG A 748 -22.25 23.68 34.92
CA ARG A 748 -21.59 24.91 35.38
C ARG A 748 -20.74 25.44 34.22
N PRO A 749 -20.56 26.77 34.09
CA PRO A 749 -19.58 27.30 33.17
C PRO A 749 -18.16 26.93 33.60
N VAL A 750 -17.27 26.80 32.62
CA VAL A 750 -15.84 26.61 32.84
C VAL A 750 -15.20 27.95 33.16
N ASP A 751 -14.31 27.99 34.16
CA ASP A 751 -13.54 29.20 34.45
C ASP A 751 -12.63 29.55 33.26
N ALA A 752 -12.70 30.80 32.80
CA ALA A 752 -11.93 31.27 31.65
C ALA A 752 -10.40 31.14 31.84
N SER A 753 -9.91 31.14 33.09
CA SER A 753 -8.49 30.92 33.40
C SER A 753 -8.01 29.50 33.09
N LEU A 754 -8.89 28.49 33.22
CA LEU A 754 -8.60 27.11 32.80
C LEU A 754 -8.54 26.99 31.27
N LEU A 755 -9.22 27.88 30.55
CA LEU A 755 -9.28 27.91 29.10
C LEU A 755 -8.18 28.77 28.44
N GLU A 756 -7.47 29.60 29.20
CA GLU A 756 -6.49 30.56 28.66
C GLU A 756 -5.37 29.87 27.87
N GLY A 757 -4.75 28.81 28.43
CA GLY A 757 -3.63 28.14 27.79
C GLY A 757 -4.05 27.29 26.59
N VAL A 758 -5.19 26.59 26.64
CA VAL A 758 -5.73 25.84 25.50
C VAL A 758 -6.17 26.78 24.38
N PHE A 759 -6.85 27.88 24.67
CA PHE A 759 -7.18 28.89 23.65
C PHE A 759 -5.94 29.60 23.14
N GLY A 760 -4.92 29.83 23.98
CA GLY A 760 -3.61 30.32 23.58
C GLY A 760 -2.85 29.38 22.64
N PHE A 761 -3.05 28.07 22.77
CA PHE A 761 -2.56 27.03 21.85
C PHE A 761 -3.38 26.99 20.56
N LEU A 762 -4.72 26.93 20.64
CA LEU A 762 -5.62 26.94 19.49
C LEU A 762 -5.44 28.18 18.62
N LYS A 763 -5.19 29.36 19.22
CA LYS A 763 -4.89 30.60 18.48
C LYS A 763 -3.64 30.50 17.57
N GLN A 764 -2.73 29.55 17.84
CA GLN A 764 -1.50 29.30 17.07
C GLN A 764 -1.67 28.27 15.94
N GLN A 765 -2.76 27.49 15.91
CA GLN A 765 -2.99 26.50 14.85
C GLN A 765 -3.59 27.22 13.64
N VAL A 766 -2.72 27.54 12.68
CA VAL A 766 -2.98 28.46 11.56
C VAL A 766 -2.77 27.83 10.17
N MET A 767 -2.58 26.51 10.08
CA MET A 767 -2.44 25.83 8.78
C MET A 767 -3.76 25.91 8.00
N GLU A 768 -3.68 25.84 6.68
CA GLU A 768 -4.87 25.97 5.82
C GLU A 768 -5.85 24.80 6.01
N HIS A 769 -5.33 23.62 6.32
CA HIS A 769 -6.10 22.40 6.62
C HIS A 769 -6.52 22.26 8.10
N ASP A 770 -6.17 23.21 8.97
CA ASP A 770 -6.57 23.19 10.38
C ASP A 770 -8.00 23.72 10.53
N LEU A 771 -8.84 22.93 11.19
CA LEU A 771 -10.20 23.25 11.61
C LEU A 771 -10.27 23.22 13.13
N LEU A 772 -10.98 24.18 13.74
CA LEU A 772 -11.10 24.26 15.20
C LEU A 772 -12.57 24.26 15.59
N LEU A 773 -13.03 23.21 16.27
CA LEU A 773 -14.42 23.00 16.67
C LEU A 773 -14.56 23.12 18.20
N ILE A 774 -15.24 24.17 18.64
CA ILE A 774 -15.43 24.49 20.07
C ILE A 774 -16.93 24.49 20.38
N LEU A 775 -17.38 23.74 21.38
CA LEU A 775 -18.80 23.61 21.74
C LEU A 775 -19.07 24.14 23.15
N ASP A 776 -20.13 24.94 23.29
CA ASP A 776 -20.50 25.59 24.56
C ASP A 776 -21.06 24.64 25.63
N GLY A 777 -21.39 23.40 25.25
CA GLY A 777 -21.95 22.41 26.17
C GLY A 777 -23.37 22.71 26.64
N CYS A 778 -24.16 23.45 25.85
CA CYS A 778 -25.46 24.02 26.22
C CYS A 778 -25.42 25.10 27.33
N GLU A 779 -24.26 25.69 27.62
CA GLU A 779 -24.10 26.72 28.65
C GLU A 779 -23.85 28.11 28.03
N ALA A 780 -24.62 29.11 28.45
CA ALA A 780 -24.56 30.46 27.88
C ALA A 780 -23.30 31.21 28.32
N ALA A 781 -22.86 31.07 29.57
CA ALA A 781 -21.63 31.73 30.02
C ALA A 781 -20.37 31.16 29.32
N ASN A 782 -20.36 29.86 28.99
CA ASN A 782 -19.33 29.26 28.13
C ASN A 782 -19.31 29.90 26.74
N ARG A 783 -20.48 30.17 26.16
CA ARG A 783 -20.63 30.81 24.84
C ARG A 783 -20.00 32.20 24.79
N ASP A 784 -20.23 33.01 25.82
CA ASP A 784 -19.66 34.36 25.93
C ASP A 784 -18.12 34.32 26.04
N ILE A 785 -17.57 33.34 26.78
CA ILE A 785 -16.13 33.12 26.88
C ILE A 785 -15.54 32.72 25.52
N ILE A 786 -16.17 31.81 24.78
CA ILE A 786 -15.72 31.40 23.42
C ILE A 786 -15.74 32.60 22.46
N GLN A 787 -16.82 33.40 22.45
CA GLN A 787 -16.93 34.56 21.58
C GLN A 787 -15.87 35.62 21.91
N LYS A 788 -15.69 35.94 23.20
CA LYS A 788 -14.67 36.88 23.68
C LYS A 788 -13.26 36.46 23.26
N GLU A 789 -12.91 35.19 23.46
CA GLU A 789 -11.54 34.72 23.28
C GLU A 789 -11.20 34.33 21.85
N MET A 790 -12.13 33.73 21.11
CA MET A 790 -11.87 33.15 19.78
C MET A 790 -12.52 33.92 18.63
N GLY A 791 -13.34 34.94 18.90
CA GLY A 791 -14.05 35.74 17.89
C GLY A 791 -13.19 36.70 17.07
N GLY A 792 -11.90 36.85 17.41
CA GLY A 792 -10.95 37.65 16.64
C GLY A 792 -10.71 37.12 15.21
N ARG A 793 -10.40 38.02 14.26
CA ARG A 793 -10.03 37.62 12.89
C ARG A 793 -8.69 36.89 12.87
N VAL A 794 -8.57 35.91 11.97
CA VAL A 794 -7.35 35.12 11.78
C VAL A 794 -6.49 35.74 10.66
N PRO A 795 -5.15 35.76 10.77
CA PRO A 795 -4.27 35.94 9.61
C PRO A 795 -4.65 34.95 8.50
N GLY A 796 -4.72 35.42 7.25
CA GLY A 796 -5.27 34.63 6.13
C GLY A 796 -6.75 34.90 5.80
N GLY A 797 -7.51 35.54 6.69
CA GLY A 797 -8.87 36.01 6.40
C GLY A 797 -10.01 35.05 6.74
N GLY A 798 -9.71 33.94 7.42
CA GLY A 798 -10.69 33.10 8.10
C GLY A 798 -11.31 33.75 9.34
N GLY A 799 -12.24 33.04 10.00
CA GLY A 799 -12.96 33.54 11.18
C GLY A 799 -13.75 32.47 11.93
N LEU A 800 -14.33 32.86 13.07
CA LEU A 800 -15.14 32.01 13.95
C LEU A 800 -16.61 31.98 13.48
N TYR A 801 -17.17 30.79 13.25
CA TYR A 801 -18.51 30.61 12.68
C TYR A 801 -19.38 29.71 13.58
N SER A 802 -20.47 30.26 14.11
CA SER A 802 -21.43 29.52 14.94
C SER A 802 -22.43 28.71 14.11
N PHE A 803 -22.70 27.47 14.52
CA PHE A 803 -23.85 26.68 14.08
C PHE A 803 -24.57 26.04 15.28
N THR A 804 -25.84 25.71 15.08
CA THR A 804 -26.71 25.17 16.13
C THR A 804 -26.66 23.64 16.10
N VAL A 805 -26.55 23.05 17.28
CA VAL A 805 -26.80 21.62 17.52
C VAL A 805 -28.06 21.53 18.37
N LEU A 806 -29.18 21.13 17.76
CA LEU A 806 -30.47 20.93 18.42
C LEU A 806 -30.66 19.45 18.74
N HIS A 807 -30.46 19.12 20.01
CA HIS A 807 -30.67 17.79 20.56
C HIS A 807 -32.16 17.46 20.69
N GLU A 808 -32.51 16.19 20.48
CA GLU A 808 -33.87 15.67 20.74
C GLU A 808 -34.22 15.74 22.23
N GLU A 809 -35.52 15.63 22.54
CA GLU A 809 -36.03 15.58 23.93
C GLU A 809 -35.50 14.34 24.69
N SER A 810 -34.33 14.53 25.30
CA SER A 810 -33.57 13.51 25.99
C SER A 810 -33.43 13.87 27.46
N LYS A 811 -33.38 12.85 28.32
CA LYS A 811 -32.98 13.02 29.72
C LYS A 811 -31.46 12.85 29.76
N PRO A 812 -30.68 13.88 30.16
CA PRO A 812 -29.24 13.75 30.28
C PRO A 812 -28.85 12.62 31.24
N ALA A 813 -27.62 12.13 31.15
CA ALA A 813 -27.15 10.99 31.90
C ALA A 813 -27.44 11.09 33.42
N GLY A 814 -28.37 10.27 33.91
CA GLY A 814 -28.81 10.24 35.32
C GLY A 814 -29.77 11.37 35.76
N LYS A 815 -29.99 12.42 34.95
CA LYS A 815 -30.72 13.62 35.38
C LYS A 815 -32.24 13.44 35.29
N ARG A 816 -32.92 13.55 36.44
CA ARG A 816 -34.40 13.61 36.53
C ARG A 816 -34.91 15.00 36.15
N SER A 817 -34.78 15.39 34.88
CA SER A 817 -35.36 16.65 34.40
C SER A 817 -36.90 16.63 34.53
N ARG A 818 -37.44 17.57 35.30
CA ARG A 818 -38.88 17.87 35.30
C ARG A 818 -39.16 18.68 34.04
N LYS A 819 -40.09 18.23 33.18
CA LYS A 819 -40.56 19.08 32.08
C LYS A 819 -41.22 20.33 32.67
N VAL A 820 -40.64 21.49 32.37
CA VAL A 820 -41.15 22.82 32.72
C VAL A 820 -41.09 23.71 31.48
N PHE A 821 -41.98 24.69 31.40
CA PHE A 821 -42.02 25.65 30.30
C PHE A 821 -40.65 26.35 30.15
N CYS A 822 -40.13 26.41 28.92
CA CYS A 822 -38.80 26.94 28.56
C CYS A 822 -37.58 26.30 29.27
N GLY A 823 -37.73 25.15 29.95
CA GLY A 823 -36.63 24.50 30.71
C GLY A 823 -35.72 23.56 29.91
N SER A 824 -35.72 23.62 28.58
CA SER A 824 -35.01 22.66 27.72
C SER A 824 -33.60 23.11 27.35
N MET A 825 -32.57 22.49 27.94
CA MET A 825 -31.15 22.65 27.55
C MET A 825 -30.78 21.87 26.26
N SER A 826 -31.69 21.82 25.28
CA SER A 826 -31.53 21.09 24.03
C SER A 826 -30.73 21.84 22.95
N VAL A 827 -30.42 23.12 23.18
CA VAL A 827 -29.70 23.97 22.21
C VAL A 827 -28.24 24.13 22.66
N GLU A 828 -27.35 23.47 21.93
CA GLU A 828 -25.89 23.62 22.04
C GLU A 828 -25.40 24.48 20.87
N THR A 829 -24.46 25.40 21.11
CA THR A 829 -23.81 26.18 20.04
C THR A 829 -22.40 25.68 19.83
N ALA A 830 -22.15 25.22 18.61
CA ALA A 830 -20.84 24.84 18.12
C ALA A 830 -20.24 25.99 17.32
N TYR A 831 -18.94 26.21 17.48
CA TYR A 831 -18.15 27.20 16.76
C TYR A 831 -17.09 26.48 15.96
N LEU A 832 -17.18 26.57 14.63
CA LEU A 832 -16.10 26.20 13.73
C LEU A 832 -15.29 27.45 13.38
N ARG A 833 -14.03 27.50 13.80
CA ARG A 833 -13.04 28.45 13.24
C ARG A 833 -12.30 27.76 12.09
N ILE A 834 -12.17 28.52 11.01
CA ILE A 834 -11.51 28.13 9.77
C ILE A 834 -10.42 29.16 9.51
N ASN A 835 -9.22 28.75 9.11
CA ASN A 835 -8.09 29.66 8.93
C ASN A 835 -8.08 30.32 7.53
N VAL A 836 -8.62 29.64 6.50
CA VAL A 836 -8.80 30.20 5.15
C VAL A 836 -10.13 30.98 4.99
N PRO A 837 -10.24 31.90 4.01
CA PRO A 837 -11.52 32.50 3.64
C PRO A 837 -12.49 31.44 3.10
N ARG A 838 -13.76 31.47 3.53
CA ARG A 838 -14.80 30.46 3.15
C ARG A 838 -14.91 30.17 1.66
N VAL A 839 -14.61 31.15 0.79
CA VAL A 839 -14.67 31.00 -0.68
C VAL A 839 -13.63 30.01 -1.25
N ARG A 840 -12.67 29.55 -0.44
CA ARG A 840 -11.72 28.48 -0.79
C ARG A 840 -12.20 27.09 -0.35
N LEU A 841 -13.26 27.00 0.44
CA LEU A 841 -13.84 25.73 0.86
C LEU A 841 -14.87 25.23 -0.15
N ALA A 842 -14.79 23.94 -0.46
CA ALA A 842 -15.79 23.23 -1.23
C ALA A 842 -17.09 23.10 -0.42
N VAL A 843 -18.22 23.19 -1.12
CA VAL A 843 -19.53 22.82 -0.58
C VAL A 843 -19.81 21.39 -1.00
N SER A 844 -19.83 20.47 -0.04
CA SER A 844 -20.14 19.06 -0.24
C SER A 844 -21.62 18.79 0.05
N ASP A 845 -22.19 17.76 -0.58
CA ASP A 845 -23.53 17.28 -0.23
C ASP A 845 -23.51 16.58 1.14
N ARG A 846 -24.64 16.64 1.87
CA ARG A 846 -24.84 16.03 3.19
C ARG A 846 -25.82 14.85 3.12
N THR A 847 -25.33 13.66 3.43
CA THR A 847 -26.10 12.40 3.49
C THR A 847 -26.74 12.16 4.86
N ASP A 848 -26.28 12.87 5.90
CA ASP A 848 -26.61 12.63 7.30
C ASP A 848 -28.10 12.90 7.66
N PRO A 849 -28.61 12.28 8.74
CA PRO A 849 -30.02 12.44 9.15
C PRO A 849 -30.30 13.75 9.88
N TYR A 850 -29.30 14.59 10.18
CA TYR A 850 -29.41 15.79 11.02
C TYR A 850 -29.58 17.08 10.21
N VAL A 851 -29.86 17.00 8.91
CA VAL A 851 -30.19 18.18 8.09
C VAL A 851 -31.58 18.72 8.48
N PRO A 852 -31.73 20.02 8.79
CA PRO A 852 -33.03 20.62 9.12
C PRO A 852 -34.05 20.44 7.98
N PRO A 853 -35.33 20.09 8.26
CA PRO A 853 -36.36 19.92 7.24
C PRO A 853 -36.51 21.16 6.32
N GLY A 854 -36.44 20.94 5.01
CA GLY A 854 -36.53 21.99 4.00
C GLY A 854 -35.25 22.81 3.77
N ALA A 855 -34.17 22.56 4.51
CA ALA A 855 -32.87 23.16 4.23
C ALA A 855 -32.13 22.42 3.09
N ALA A 856 -31.15 23.10 2.48
CA ALA A 856 -30.24 22.46 1.54
C ALA A 856 -29.41 21.37 2.27
N LYS A 857 -29.35 20.17 1.68
CA LYS A 857 -28.52 19.05 2.12
C LYS A 857 -27.06 19.25 1.71
N THR A 858 -26.42 20.33 2.16
CA THR A 858 -25.01 20.62 1.84
C THR A 858 -24.28 21.29 3.01
N THR A 859 -22.94 21.25 3.02
CA THR A 859 -22.10 21.87 4.06
C THR A 859 -22.25 23.39 4.16
N HIS A 860 -22.89 24.05 3.19
CA HIS A 860 -23.33 25.44 3.29
C HIS A 860 -24.26 25.68 4.49
N ASN A 861 -25.00 24.66 4.92
CA ASN A 861 -25.73 24.65 6.18
C ASN A 861 -25.11 23.63 7.14
N MET A 862 -24.41 24.12 8.18
CA MET A 862 -23.82 23.26 9.21
C MET A 862 -24.73 22.95 10.40
N ASN A 863 -25.95 23.50 10.47
CA ASN A 863 -26.84 23.21 11.59
C ASN A 863 -27.20 21.71 11.64
N LEU A 864 -27.20 21.15 12.85
CA LEU A 864 -27.53 19.76 13.14
C LEU A 864 -28.82 19.74 13.98
N VAL A 865 -29.87 19.10 13.48
CA VAL A 865 -31.21 19.08 14.10
C VAL A 865 -31.67 17.64 14.28
N GLY A 866 -32.25 17.32 15.44
CA GLY A 866 -32.67 15.96 15.76
C GLY A 866 -31.50 15.08 16.18
N VAL A 867 -30.50 15.64 16.86
CA VAL A 867 -29.37 14.87 17.41
C VAL A 867 -29.87 14.09 18.63
N PRO A 868 -29.87 12.74 18.63
CA PRO A 868 -30.40 11.96 19.74
C PRO A 868 -29.47 12.06 20.95
N GLY A 869 -29.97 12.65 22.03
CA GLY A 869 -29.19 12.83 23.26
C GLY A 869 -28.82 11.48 23.90
N VAL A 870 -27.55 11.32 24.25
CA VAL A 870 -26.98 10.02 24.63
C VAL A 870 -27.45 9.56 26.01
N SER A 871 -27.93 8.32 26.13
CA SER A 871 -28.20 7.75 27.44
C SER A 871 -26.90 7.39 28.17
N ALA A 872 -26.92 7.47 29.51
CA ALA A 872 -25.80 7.12 30.38
C ALA A 872 -25.27 5.67 30.24
N ARG A 873 -25.94 4.82 29.44
CA ARG A 873 -25.54 3.45 29.12
C ARG A 873 -24.77 3.34 27.79
N GLN A 874 -24.91 4.32 26.90
CA GLN A 874 -24.27 4.39 25.58
C GLN A 874 -22.94 5.18 25.61
N LEU A 875 -22.83 6.18 26.50
CA LEU A 875 -21.56 6.83 26.84
C LEU A 875 -20.51 5.78 27.26
N PRO A 876 -19.21 5.98 26.97
CA PRO A 876 -18.14 5.11 27.48
C PRO A 876 -18.07 5.13 29.00
N ARG A 877 -17.65 4.01 29.60
CA ARG A 877 -17.81 3.76 31.03
C ARG A 877 -16.52 3.27 31.67
N ILE A 878 -16.27 3.77 32.87
CA ILE A 878 -15.09 3.53 33.70
C ILE A 878 -15.54 3.05 35.10
N LEU A 879 -14.69 2.33 35.84
CA LEU A 879 -14.98 2.03 37.24
C LEU A 879 -14.93 3.33 38.06
N LEU A 880 -15.80 3.49 39.05
CA LEU A 880 -15.80 4.69 39.91
C LEU A 880 -14.42 4.91 40.56
N THR A 881 -13.79 3.83 41.04
CA THR A 881 -12.46 3.83 41.64
C THR A 881 -11.33 4.20 40.68
N ASP A 882 -11.54 4.07 39.37
CA ASP A 882 -10.56 4.51 38.37
C ASP A 882 -10.88 5.93 37.89
N LYS A 883 -12.17 6.30 37.81
CA LYS A 883 -12.58 7.70 37.63
C LYS A 883 -12.04 8.58 38.75
N GLN A 884 -12.07 8.13 39.99
CA GLN A 884 -11.53 8.85 41.15
C GLN A 884 -10.00 8.97 41.21
N LYS A 885 -9.26 8.29 40.32
CA LYS A 885 -7.82 8.51 40.09
C LYS A 885 -7.53 9.54 38.99
N ILE A 886 -8.58 10.03 38.33
CA ILE A 886 -8.55 11.03 37.25
C ILE A 886 -9.41 12.24 37.65
N PHE A 887 -10.36 12.08 38.57
CA PHE A 887 -11.23 13.14 39.05
C PHE A 887 -11.52 12.86 40.53
N PRO A 888 -10.63 13.27 41.46
CA PRO A 888 -10.74 12.89 42.88
C PRO A 888 -12.10 13.23 43.52
N ASP A 889 -12.71 14.35 43.12
CA ASP A 889 -14.02 14.79 43.59
C ASP A 889 -15.22 14.08 42.92
N ALA A 890 -15.00 13.17 41.96
CA ALA A 890 -16.09 12.54 41.23
C ALA A 890 -16.91 11.57 42.11
N GLU A 891 -18.12 12.00 42.47
CA GLU A 891 -19.10 11.17 43.17
C GLU A 891 -20.06 10.45 42.21
N MET A 892 -20.67 9.37 42.72
CA MET A 892 -21.66 8.57 42.02
C MET A 892 -23.07 8.93 42.53
N PRO A 893 -24.07 9.15 41.64
CA PRO A 893 -25.44 9.45 42.04
C PRO A 893 -26.00 8.38 42.99
N LYS A 894 -26.73 8.79 44.02
CA LYS A 894 -27.26 7.87 45.05
C LYS A 894 -28.26 6.82 44.53
N ASP A 895 -28.87 7.05 43.36
CA ASP A 895 -29.75 6.09 42.67
C ASP A 895 -29.07 5.37 41.48
N TRP A 896 -27.76 5.55 41.27
CA TRP A 896 -26.99 4.87 40.23
C TRP A 896 -26.57 3.45 40.66
N LYS A 897 -27.36 2.46 40.24
CA LYS A 897 -27.22 1.04 40.65
C LYS A 897 -26.22 0.21 39.83
N ALA A 898 -25.20 0.80 39.19
CA ALA A 898 -24.31 0.07 38.27
C ALA A 898 -22.82 0.23 38.60
N SER A 899 -22.07 -0.87 38.49
CA SER A 899 -20.63 -0.98 38.86
C SER A 899 -19.64 -0.22 37.97
N SER A 900 -20.12 0.60 37.04
CA SER A 900 -19.33 1.55 36.28
C SER A 900 -20.16 2.80 35.99
N VAL A 901 -19.49 3.94 35.91
CA VAL A 901 -20.06 5.27 35.64
C VAL A 901 -19.64 5.74 34.24
N PRO A 902 -20.35 6.68 33.60
CA PRO A 902 -19.85 7.37 32.41
C PRO A 902 -18.49 8.01 32.69
N LEU A 903 -17.60 8.03 31.70
CA LEU A 903 -16.32 8.74 31.81
C LEU A 903 -16.57 10.23 32.08
N PHE A 904 -17.48 10.84 31.32
CA PHE A 904 -18.01 12.18 31.56
C PHE A 904 -19.51 12.12 31.86
N TRP A 905 -19.96 12.80 32.91
CA TRP A 905 -21.37 12.86 33.33
C TRP A 905 -22.20 13.82 32.45
N ASN A 906 -21.57 14.82 31.84
CA ASN A 906 -22.24 15.88 31.09
C ASN A 906 -22.13 15.75 29.55
N GLU A 907 -21.34 14.80 29.03
CA GLU A 907 -21.14 14.55 27.59
C GLU A 907 -22.49 14.34 26.86
N THR A 908 -22.86 15.31 26.01
CA THR A 908 -24.13 15.32 25.27
C THR A 908 -24.09 14.53 23.95
N LYS A 909 -22.90 14.22 23.44
CA LYS A 909 -22.65 13.88 22.03
C LYS A 909 -22.34 12.39 21.84
N GLY A 910 -23.07 11.75 20.94
CA GLY A 910 -22.92 10.32 20.63
C GLY A 910 -21.90 10.04 19.53
N THR A 911 -21.56 8.77 19.33
CA THR A 911 -20.68 8.36 18.20
C THR A 911 -21.23 8.83 16.87
N LYS A 912 -22.55 8.70 16.61
CA LYS A 912 -23.17 9.14 15.36
C LYS A 912 -23.17 10.66 15.12
N PHE A 913 -23.11 11.47 16.18
CA PHE A 913 -22.87 12.91 16.05
C PHE A 913 -21.46 13.16 15.53
N TRP A 914 -20.46 12.48 16.11
CA TRP A 914 -19.06 12.62 15.74
C TRP A 914 -18.75 12.06 14.35
N GLU A 915 -19.39 10.97 13.96
CA GLU A 915 -19.40 10.36 12.62
C GLU A 915 -19.82 11.41 11.58
N THR A 916 -20.99 12.01 11.74
CA THR A 916 -21.45 13.12 10.86
C THR A 916 -20.50 14.33 10.88
N VAL A 917 -19.87 14.68 12.00
CA VAL A 917 -18.91 15.80 12.06
C VAL A 917 -17.60 15.49 11.32
N ILE A 918 -17.10 14.26 11.40
CA ILE A 918 -15.90 13.79 10.68
C ILE A 918 -16.16 13.77 9.17
N GLU A 919 -17.28 13.20 8.74
CA GLU A 919 -17.70 13.13 7.33
C GLU A 919 -17.97 14.53 6.75
N MET A 920 -18.75 15.37 7.44
CA MET A 920 -19.11 16.72 6.99
C MET A 920 -17.90 17.65 6.82
N LEU A 921 -16.77 17.33 7.47
CA LEU A 921 -15.55 18.13 7.47
C LEU A 921 -14.33 17.42 6.83
N ASN A 922 -14.49 16.22 6.26
CA ASN A 922 -13.40 15.42 5.67
C ASN A 922 -12.15 15.33 6.60
N VAL A 923 -12.30 14.73 7.78
CA VAL A 923 -11.29 14.77 8.86
C VAL A 923 -10.51 13.46 8.99
N GLY A 924 -9.25 13.43 8.55
CA GLY A 924 -8.32 12.30 8.78
C GLY A 924 -7.51 12.40 10.10
N GLN A 925 -7.58 13.52 10.82
CA GLN A 925 -6.92 13.64 12.13
C GLN A 925 -7.67 14.51 13.13
N ILE A 926 -7.70 14.06 14.37
CA ILE A 926 -8.34 14.73 15.50
C ILE A 926 -7.32 15.00 16.61
N VAL A 927 -7.30 16.25 17.08
CA VAL A 927 -6.54 16.68 18.26
C VAL A 927 -7.55 17.18 19.30
N ASP A 928 -8.00 16.26 20.15
CA ASP A 928 -8.91 16.56 21.24
C ASP A 928 -8.15 17.26 22.37
N CYS A 929 -8.54 18.51 22.62
CA CYS A 929 -7.94 19.40 23.61
C CYS A 929 -8.81 19.51 24.88
N THR A 930 -9.79 18.62 25.04
CA THR A 930 -10.54 18.42 26.30
C THR A 930 -9.87 17.39 27.20
N PRO A 931 -10.43 17.13 28.40
CA PRO A 931 -10.21 15.88 29.13
C PRO A 931 -10.49 14.55 28.36
N GLY A 932 -10.92 14.63 27.09
CA GLY A 932 -10.97 13.55 26.10
C GLY A 932 -12.38 13.03 25.86
N SER A 933 -13.10 13.57 24.85
CA SER A 933 -14.49 13.13 24.55
C SER A 933 -14.50 11.62 24.31
N GLY A 934 -15.17 10.90 25.21
CA GLY A 934 -15.18 9.45 25.20
C GLY A 934 -15.85 8.92 23.94
N CYS A 935 -16.97 9.53 23.51
CA CYS A 935 -17.65 9.11 22.30
C CYS A 935 -16.81 9.35 21.04
N LEU A 936 -16.00 10.41 21.01
CA LEU A 936 -15.09 10.70 19.89
C LEU A 936 -13.92 9.71 19.86
N ALA A 937 -13.20 9.56 20.98
CA ALA A 937 -12.10 8.60 21.12
C ALA A 937 -12.53 7.16 20.79
N LYS A 938 -13.74 6.76 21.19
CA LYS A 938 -14.33 5.45 20.87
C LYS A 938 -14.55 5.28 19.36
N LEU A 939 -15.04 6.32 18.68
CA LEU A 939 -15.33 6.29 17.25
C LEU A 939 -14.05 6.21 16.40
N CYS A 940 -13.01 6.98 16.75
CA CYS A 940 -11.73 6.95 16.02
C CYS A 940 -10.99 5.60 16.13
N LEU A 941 -11.33 4.74 17.09
CA LEU A 941 -10.82 3.36 17.10
C LEU A 941 -11.43 2.50 15.97
N SER A 942 -12.68 2.78 15.56
CA SER A 942 -13.38 2.06 14.49
C SER A 942 -13.13 2.59 13.07
N TYR A 943 -12.63 3.82 12.89
CA TYR A 943 -12.05 4.28 11.62
C TYR A 943 -10.64 3.71 11.44
N ASP A 944 -10.21 3.42 10.21
CA ASP A 944 -8.85 2.94 9.92
C ASP A 944 -7.89 4.05 9.45
N ASP A 945 -8.44 5.14 8.92
CA ASP A 945 -7.78 6.32 8.38
C ASP A 945 -7.75 7.51 9.37
N VAL A 946 -8.76 7.64 10.25
CA VAL A 946 -8.86 8.77 11.20
C VAL A 946 -7.99 8.55 12.44
N SER A 947 -6.90 9.32 12.54
CA SER A 947 -6.01 9.33 13.71
C SER A 947 -6.52 10.23 14.84
N TYR A 948 -6.39 9.80 16.10
CA TYR A 948 -6.86 10.55 17.28
C TYR A 948 -5.73 10.79 18.30
N LEU A 949 -5.63 12.01 18.78
CA LEU A 949 -4.77 12.43 19.89
C LEU A 949 -5.61 13.16 20.94
N ALA A 950 -5.59 12.71 22.20
CA ALA A 950 -6.07 13.49 23.34
C ALA A 950 -4.90 14.12 24.10
N ILE A 951 -5.05 15.38 24.51
CA ILE A 951 -4.09 16.12 25.34
C ILE A 951 -4.71 16.41 26.71
N LEU A 952 -4.28 15.71 27.76
CA LEU A 952 -4.83 15.82 29.12
C LEU A 952 -3.87 16.54 30.07
N GLU A 953 -4.39 17.36 30.99
CA GLU A 953 -3.57 17.87 32.10
C GLU A 953 -3.30 16.79 33.16
N VAL A 954 -2.14 16.87 33.83
CA VAL A 954 -1.70 15.95 34.90
C VAL A 954 -2.01 16.51 36.32
N SER A 955 -2.49 17.76 36.43
CA SER A 955 -3.08 18.34 37.67
C SER A 955 -4.31 17.58 38.19
N ILE A 956 -4.79 16.64 37.38
CA ILE A 956 -6.02 15.86 37.44
C ILE A 956 -5.80 14.49 38.12
N THR A 957 -4.54 14.12 38.44
CA THR A 957 -4.17 12.85 39.13
C THR A 957 -3.53 13.06 40.50
#